data_AF-A0A7S3KCY0-F1
#
_entry.id   AF-A0A7S3KCY0-F1
#
_cell.length_a   1.000
_cell.length_b   1.000
_cell.length_c   1.000
_cell.angle_alpha   90.00
_cell.angle_beta   90.00
_cell.angle_gamma   90.00
#
_symmetry.space_group_name_H-M   'P 1'
#
loop_
_entity.id
_entity.type
_entity.pdbx_description
1 polymer ?
#
loop_
_entity_poly.entity_id
_entity_poly.type
_entity_poly.pdbx_seq_one_letter_code
_entity_poly.pdbx_strand_id
1 'polypeptide(L)'
;MRNHYAHEKIPQEFYIFEEPYKSAMRNAIRQRYSLIKYMYTLLFESSVFGRPAVRHPMYDYPENSEIVKNEDSFLLGKAIRVTANFDLSSEPAEFTSVFGEGIWVDYIKYERLTVTTKNQTLNLYNGWDYTNLHIKGGSIVPFQATGEGSGVKTTADLHEIPINLIIVPDEVGYAEGTVFLAKGEYIEESYQYFKLIHANNVIQFNLESGDISNDERIQEIHILGDEKVLEADTIKAIDFDQNVIPMKIKISHSEFTHSFLNLTSEDGGSIQMSRIQSITYGKATPMKNSYQAVITTDLPAEISYELSLKTSDNDANKLLLSAKIMSDHTVHVKITDNSNKRFEVPKEALNMEGPEPTTNRDIHNFVSITEDPFTLTVHEYNQPKNAYLKIDDDSIAMQEYYLSLKTQVNTDGRLYGVGERIKEFFIPEGIYTTWARDIPDPYDDGQRPGKNIYGSHPVYFTRAKSGSKYHWGMLNLNANAQDTEIKYTGSLGGEISHYITGQGIFDLYFFLDNEKPEHAVKEYHDLIGYPLLPPFFALGWNQCRYGYKNTQELREVVQNYTAADFPLDTIWSDIDYMYKYRDFTYDKDGEYKGLDTFIKEDVHAKGKYYVPILDGGMAVVNDDSYPAFTRGLNQGAYILSGNAKSDKGLENVFVGKVWPGYAAYPDFTNEKTNKWWKEELKSFYSEIQFDGLWLDMNEASNFCSGGCLDKDRVPMSESVISKLTYTPGVNKLEDKSMSLDAKHSDGQLELNHHSLFGFLQGIPSYQYFEENNKRAFIISRSTFVGQGKYTSHWLGDNYSGFDHLRQSVAGIYSMNLYGINFVGSDICGFMGNTNENLCQKWTLVGAFYPFSRNHNAIGSVDQEPYRFSEETQDNMRRAIRWRYALLRYYYTQMYINSIEGGMFWKPLFFEFPED
;
A
#
# COMPACT_ATOMS: atom_id res chain seq x y z
N MET A 1 11.72 -41.55 -9.63
CA MET A 1 10.82 -42.65 -10.06
C MET A 1 11.09 -43.84 -9.16
N ARG A 2 10.06 -44.44 -8.57
CA ARG A 2 10.20 -45.64 -7.73
C ARG A 2 9.52 -46.79 -8.46
N ASN A 3 10.30 -47.79 -8.86
CA ASN A 3 9.77 -49.06 -9.34
C ASN A 3 9.53 -49.96 -8.12
N HIS A 4 8.28 -50.35 -7.88
CA HIS A 4 7.91 -51.20 -6.76
C HIS A 4 6.75 -52.10 -7.19
N TYR A 5 6.95 -53.42 -7.09
CA TYR A 5 5.91 -54.41 -7.34
C TYR A 5 5.61 -55.21 -6.06
N ALA A 6 4.37 -55.69 -5.96
CA ALA A 6 3.92 -56.51 -4.85
C ALA A 6 4.60 -57.89 -4.88
N HIS A 7 4.77 -58.49 -3.69
CA HIS A 7 5.24 -59.88 -3.54
C HIS A 7 4.40 -60.82 -4.43
N GLU A 8 5.04 -61.80 -5.10
CA GLU A 8 4.41 -62.75 -6.05
C GLU A 8 3.91 -62.17 -7.39
N LYS A 9 4.31 -60.95 -7.77
CA LYS A 9 4.08 -60.42 -9.12
C LYS A 9 5.29 -60.61 -10.04
N ILE A 10 5.02 -60.59 -11.35
CA ILE A 10 6.06 -60.62 -12.38
C ILE A 10 7.00 -59.44 -12.10
N PRO A 11 8.33 -59.65 -12.07
CA PRO A 11 9.28 -58.56 -11.92
C PRO A 11 9.01 -57.47 -12.97
N GLN A 12 9.23 -56.20 -12.61
CA GLN A 12 8.90 -55.04 -13.46
C GLN A 12 10.13 -54.19 -13.79
N GLU A 13 11.33 -54.71 -13.55
CA GLU A 13 12.59 -54.02 -13.81
C GLU A 13 12.80 -53.81 -15.31
N PHE A 14 13.14 -52.60 -15.73
CA PHE A 14 13.16 -52.23 -17.15
C PHE A 14 14.08 -53.09 -18.03
N TYR A 15 15.09 -53.74 -17.47
CA TYR A 15 16.02 -54.59 -18.22
C TYR A 15 15.41 -55.94 -18.66
N ILE A 16 14.26 -56.35 -18.13
CA ILE A 16 13.61 -57.62 -18.50
C ILE A 16 12.76 -57.50 -19.77
N PHE A 17 12.36 -56.29 -20.15
CA PHE A 17 11.55 -56.06 -21.35
C PHE A 17 12.40 -56.17 -22.61
N GLU A 18 11.78 -56.62 -23.70
CA GLU A 18 12.37 -56.71 -25.04
C GLU A 18 12.28 -55.36 -25.79
N GLU A 19 13.02 -55.25 -26.89
CA GLU A 19 12.87 -54.11 -27.81
C GLU A 19 11.52 -54.19 -28.54
N PRO A 20 10.84 -53.05 -28.84
CA PRO A 20 11.30 -51.67 -28.67
C PRO A 20 11.03 -51.06 -27.28
N TYR A 21 10.28 -51.75 -26.40
CA TYR A 21 9.84 -51.23 -25.09
C TYR A 21 11.01 -50.87 -24.17
N LYS A 22 12.08 -51.66 -24.22
CA LYS A 22 13.32 -51.39 -23.48
C LYS A 22 13.93 -50.05 -23.87
N SER A 23 14.04 -49.75 -25.17
CA SER A 23 14.57 -48.46 -25.64
C SER A 23 13.62 -47.30 -25.36
N ALA A 24 12.31 -47.51 -25.48
CA ALA A 24 11.29 -46.54 -25.08
C ALA A 24 11.43 -46.09 -23.62
N MET A 25 11.50 -47.04 -22.67
CA MET A 25 11.70 -46.73 -21.25
C MET A 25 13.04 -46.03 -20.99
N ARG A 26 14.11 -46.44 -21.70
CA ARG A 26 15.42 -45.79 -21.61
C ARG A 26 15.35 -44.33 -22.08
N ASN A 27 14.67 -44.06 -23.19
CA ASN A 27 14.52 -42.72 -23.74
C ASN A 27 13.68 -41.82 -22.83
N ALA A 28 12.58 -42.32 -22.26
CA ALA A 28 11.77 -41.59 -21.29
C ALA A 28 12.59 -41.19 -20.04
N ILE A 29 13.46 -42.09 -19.54
CA ILE A 29 14.39 -41.76 -18.44
C ILE A 29 15.37 -40.67 -18.85
N ARG A 30 15.97 -40.78 -20.04
CA ARG A 30 16.91 -39.76 -20.57
C ARG A 30 16.22 -38.38 -20.68
N GLN A 31 15.02 -38.33 -21.26
CA GLN A 31 14.18 -37.12 -21.35
C GLN A 31 13.90 -36.51 -19.96
N ARG A 32 13.59 -37.34 -18.97
CA ARG A 32 13.40 -36.85 -17.60
C ARG A 32 14.69 -36.28 -17.03
N TYR A 33 15.82 -36.98 -17.19
CA TYR A 33 17.11 -36.55 -16.66
C TYR A 33 17.58 -35.24 -17.29
N SER A 34 17.26 -35.00 -18.57
CA SER A 34 17.58 -33.71 -19.21
C SER A 34 16.86 -32.52 -18.57
N LEU A 35 15.74 -32.74 -17.87
CA LEU A 35 14.93 -31.68 -17.24
C LEU A 35 15.04 -31.66 -15.70
N ILE A 36 15.97 -32.41 -15.10
CA ILE A 36 16.08 -32.48 -13.63
C ILE A 36 16.37 -31.11 -13.01
N LYS A 37 17.27 -30.30 -13.59
CA LYS A 37 17.55 -28.95 -13.08
C LYS A 37 16.32 -28.03 -13.15
N TYR A 38 15.53 -28.11 -14.22
CA TYR A 38 14.26 -27.39 -14.31
C TYR A 38 13.26 -27.85 -13.23
N MET A 39 13.04 -29.16 -13.09
CA MET A 39 12.13 -29.69 -12.06
C MET A 39 12.60 -29.36 -10.65
N TYR A 40 13.91 -29.36 -10.39
CA TYR A 40 14.46 -29.01 -9.09
C TYR A 40 14.30 -27.51 -8.78
N THR A 41 14.44 -26.66 -9.81
CA THR A 41 14.09 -25.23 -9.72
C THR A 41 12.64 -25.03 -9.31
N LEU A 42 11.70 -25.76 -9.93
CA LEU A 42 10.29 -25.70 -9.57
C LEU A 42 10.01 -26.17 -8.13
N LEU A 43 10.75 -27.17 -7.64
CA LEU A 43 10.61 -27.64 -6.25
C LEU A 43 11.15 -26.60 -5.24
N PHE A 44 12.26 -25.95 -5.56
CA PHE A 44 12.77 -24.81 -4.79
C PHE A 44 11.73 -23.68 -4.75
N GLU A 45 11.22 -23.25 -5.91
CA GLU A 45 10.18 -22.22 -5.99
C GLU A 45 8.91 -22.62 -5.23
N SER A 46 8.55 -23.90 -5.23
CA SER A 46 7.43 -24.41 -4.44
C SER A 46 7.66 -24.25 -2.94
N SER A 47 8.88 -24.52 -2.48
CA SER A 47 9.24 -24.40 -1.06
C SER A 47 9.35 -22.95 -0.57
N VAL A 48 9.74 -22.02 -1.44
CA VAL A 48 9.96 -20.60 -1.08
C VAL A 48 8.71 -19.75 -1.32
N PHE A 49 8.05 -19.95 -2.46
CA PHE A 49 6.94 -19.10 -2.93
C PHE A 49 5.57 -19.80 -2.88
N GLY A 50 5.50 -21.04 -2.41
CA GLY A 50 4.25 -21.82 -2.36
C GLY A 50 3.66 -22.19 -3.72
N ARG A 51 4.43 -22.05 -4.81
CA ARG A 51 3.96 -22.32 -6.18
C ARG A 51 3.88 -23.82 -6.47
N PRO A 52 2.86 -24.31 -7.18
CA PRO A 52 2.79 -25.72 -7.54
C PRO A 52 3.80 -26.07 -8.65
N ALA A 53 4.73 -26.99 -8.37
CA ALA A 53 5.70 -27.48 -9.36
C ALA A 53 5.05 -28.27 -10.50
N VAL A 54 3.94 -28.95 -10.21
CA VAL A 54 3.06 -29.60 -11.20
C VAL A 54 1.69 -28.95 -11.07
N ARG A 55 1.15 -28.40 -12.16
CA ARG A 55 -0.12 -27.67 -12.12
C ARG A 55 -0.99 -27.99 -13.32
N HIS A 56 -2.31 -27.91 -13.11
CA HIS A 56 -3.28 -28.13 -14.17
C HIS A 56 -3.24 -26.98 -15.19
N PRO A 57 -3.39 -27.23 -16.50
CA PRO A 57 -3.34 -26.14 -17.49
C PRO A 57 -4.44 -25.09 -17.31
N MET A 58 -5.51 -25.39 -16.57
CA MET A 58 -6.57 -24.43 -16.20
C MET A 58 -6.04 -23.18 -15.48
N TYR A 59 -4.90 -23.25 -14.79
CA TYR A 59 -4.34 -22.08 -14.11
C TYR A 59 -3.86 -21.00 -15.09
N ASP A 60 -3.57 -21.38 -16.34
CA ASP A 60 -3.14 -20.44 -17.39
C ASP A 60 -4.23 -20.14 -18.42
N TYR A 61 -5.25 -21.01 -18.51
CA TYR A 61 -6.34 -20.92 -19.49
C TYR A 61 -7.71 -21.23 -18.85
N PRO A 62 -8.11 -20.53 -17.77
CA PRO A 62 -9.34 -20.83 -17.03
C PRO A 62 -10.62 -20.62 -17.87
N GLU A 63 -10.55 -19.78 -18.90
CA GLU A 63 -11.65 -19.47 -19.81
C GLU A 63 -11.92 -20.57 -20.85
N ASN A 64 -11.01 -21.53 -20.99
CA ASN A 64 -11.12 -22.61 -21.96
C ASN A 64 -11.74 -23.85 -21.32
N SER A 65 -13.06 -24.03 -21.52
CA SER A 65 -13.79 -25.14 -20.92
C SER A 65 -13.28 -26.52 -21.30
N GLU A 66 -12.65 -26.67 -22.46
CA GLU A 66 -12.09 -27.95 -22.89
C GLU A 66 -10.73 -28.23 -22.23
N ILE A 67 -9.92 -27.20 -21.97
CA ILE A 67 -8.72 -27.33 -21.15
C ILE A 67 -9.07 -27.62 -19.69
N VAL A 68 -10.09 -26.96 -19.13
CA VAL A 68 -10.51 -27.17 -17.74
C VAL A 68 -10.92 -28.63 -17.50
N LYS A 69 -11.55 -29.27 -18.50
CA LYS A 69 -11.95 -30.69 -18.43
C LYS A 69 -10.81 -31.67 -18.80
N ASN A 70 -9.69 -31.17 -19.33
CA ASN A 70 -8.64 -32.04 -19.85
C ASN A 70 -7.77 -32.59 -18.71
N GLU A 71 -8.07 -33.82 -18.30
CA GLU A 71 -7.28 -34.55 -17.31
C GLU A 71 -6.06 -35.27 -17.93
N ASP A 72 -5.90 -35.20 -19.26
CA ASP A 72 -4.87 -35.95 -20.00
C ASP A 72 -3.51 -35.24 -20.06
N SER A 73 -3.40 -34.03 -19.50
CA SER A 73 -2.18 -33.24 -19.54
C SER A 73 -1.97 -32.41 -18.29
N PHE A 74 -0.71 -32.05 -18.03
CA PHE A 74 -0.32 -31.18 -16.94
C PHE A 74 0.86 -30.29 -17.33
N LEU A 75 1.04 -29.19 -16.61
CA LEU A 75 2.21 -28.33 -16.74
C LEU A 75 3.23 -28.64 -15.64
N LEU A 76 4.49 -28.77 -16.03
CA LEU A 76 5.63 -28.63 -15.14
C LEU A 76 5.98 -27.14 -15.08
N GLY A 77 5.69 -26.50 -13.94
CA GLY A 77 5.75 -25.05 -13.81
C GLY A 77 4.80 -24.38 -14.80
N LYS A 78 5.25 -23.28 -15.42
CA LYS A 78 4.49 -22.59 -16.48
C LYS A 78 4.96 -22.89 -17.90
N ALA A 79 6.17 -23.45 -18.04
CA ALA A 79 6.86 -23.50 -19.33
C ALA A 79 6.64 -24.80 -20.10
N ILE A 80 6.54 -25.97 -19.43
CA ILE A 80 6.51 -27.26 -20.13
C ILE A 80 5.17 -27.95 -19.90
N ARG A 81 4.48 -28.27 -20.99
CA ARG A 81 3.31 -29.13 -20.98
C ARG A 81 3.69 -30.57 -21.28
N VAL A 82 3.22 -31.47 -20.42
CA VAL A 82 3.29 -32.92 -20.62
C VAL A 82 1.91 -33.39 -21.03
N THR A 83 1.81 -34.05 -22.19
CA THR A 83 0.56 -34.63 -22.68
C THR A 83 0.72 -36.14 -22.73
N ALA A 84 -0.10 -36.87 -21.98
CA ALA A 84 -0.10 -38.32 -22.00
C ALA A 84 -1.19 -38.83 -22.96
N ASN A 85 -0.95 -39.99 -23.58
CA ASN A 85 -2.01 -40.73 -24.25
C ASN A 85 -2.53 -41.83 -23.30
N PHE A 86 -3.82 -41.78 -22.98
CA PHE A 86 -4.51 -42.77 -22.15
C PHE A 86 -5.32 -43.78 -22.98
N ASP A 87 -5.41 -43.61 -24.30
CA ASP A 87 -6.07 -44.56 -25.20
C ASP A 87 -5.11 -45.72 -25.55
N LEU A 88 -5.37 -46.87 -24.92
CA LEU A 88 -4.64 -48.13 -25.08
C LEU A 88 -5.25 -49.05 -26.15
N SER A 89 -6.29 -48.59 -26.87
CA SER A 89 -6.84 -49.34 -28.00
C SER A 89 -5.89 -49.26 -29.19
N SER A 90 -5.71 -50.38 -29.92
CA SER A 90 -4.67 -50.55 -30.95
C SER A 90 -4.57 -49.37 -31.94
N GLU A 91 -3.32 -48.99 -32.24
CA GLU A 91 -2.84 -47.83 -33.01
C GLU A 91 -3.86 -47.05 -33.85
N PRO A 92 -4.06 -45.78 -33.50
CA PRO A 92 -3.78 -44.67 -34.40
C PRO A 92 -2.38 -44.11 -34.10
N ALA A 93 -1.61 -43.81 -35.15
CA ALA A 93 -0.27 -43.23 -35.07
C ALA A 93 -0.26 -41.80 -34.48
N GLU A 94 -1.44 -41.20 -34.32
CA GLU A 94 -1.67 -39.86 -33.80
C GLU A 94 -2.87 -39.86 -32.84
N PHE A 95 -2.86 -38.99 -31.85
CA PHE A 95 -4.01 -38.70 -30.98
C PHE A 95 -4.19 -37.18 -30.85
N THR A 96 -5.40 -36.72 -30.51
CA THR A 96 -5.66 -35.28 -30.38
C THR A 96 -5.61 -34.82 -28.93
N SER A 97 -5.09 -33.61 -28.70
CA SER A 97 -5.18 -32.92 -27.42
C SER A 97 -5.46 -31.44 -27.62
N VAL A 98 -6.26 -30.83 -26.75
CA VAL A 98 -6.59 -29.40 -26.79
C VAL A 98 -5.42 -28.61 -26.23
N PHE A 99 -4.96 -27.54 -26.89
CA PHE A 99 -3.91 -26.66 -26.40
C PHE A 99 -4.44 -25.26 -26.11
N GLY A 100 -3.77 -24.56 -25.18
CA GLY A 100 -4.05 -23.15 -24.94
C GLY A 100 -3.54 -22.29 -26.07
N GLU A 101 -4.20 -21.15 -26.31
CA GLU A 101 -3.81 -20.20 -27.37
C GLU A 101 -2.35 -19.74 -27.18
N GLY A 102 -1.67 -19.54 -28.31
CA GLY A 102 -0.28 -19.07 -28.36
C GLY A 102 0.69 -20.05 -29.05
N ILE A 103 1.97 -19.76 -28.87
CA ILE A 103 3.08 -20.53 -29.45
C ILE A 103 3.42 -21.70 -28.51
N TRP A 104 3.57 -22.88 -29.09
CA TRP A 104 4.11 -24.07 -28.45
C TRP A 104 5.24 -24.64 -29.30
N VAL A 105 6.22 -25.31 -28.70
CA VAL A 105 7.33 -25.93 -29.42
C VAL A 105 7.56 -27.35 -28.90
N ASP A 106 7.63 -28.33 -29.79
CA ASP A 106 7.99 -29.72 -29.42
C ASP A 106 9.42 -29.77 -28.85
N TYR A 107 9.59 -30.36 -27.66
CA TYR A 107 10.86 -30.39 -26.95
C TYR A 107 11.96 -31.20 -27.67
N ILE A 108 11.59 -32.21 -28.46
CA ILE A 108 12.53 -33.10 -29.15
C ILE A 108 12.82 -32.64 -30.57
N LYS A 109 11.77 -32.32 -31.33
CA LYS A 109 11.87 -31.94 -32.75
C LYS A 109 12.15 -30.45 -32.94
N TYR A 110 11.93 -29.64 -31.91
CA TYR A 110 11.93 -28.17 -31.99
C TYR A 110 10.95 -27.62 -33.03
N GLU A 111 9.88 -28.36 -33.31
CA GLU A 111 8.83 -27.98 -34.25
C GLU A 111 7.86 -26.99 -33.58
N ARG A 112 7.65 -25.84 -34.21
CA ARG A 112 6.70 -24.81 -33.73
C ARG A 112 5.26 -25.20 -34.06
N LEU A 113 4.43 -25.27 -33.02
CA LEU A 113 2.99 -25.50 -33.06
C LEU A 113 2.28 -24.21 -32.64
N THR A 114 1.52 -23.58 -33.54
CA THR A 114 0.79 -22.33 -33.22
C THR A 114 -0.69 -22.62 -33.06
N VAL A 115 -1.26 -22.19 -31.93
CA VAL A 115 -2.67 -22.38 -31.58
C VAL A 115 -3.37 -21.02 -31.65
N THR A 116 -4.23 -20.84 -32.64
CA THR A 116 -4.82 -19.53 -32.98
C THR A 116 -6.26 -19.36 -32.52
N THR A 117 -6.90 -20.42 -32.00
CA THR A 117 -8.29 -20.37 -31.52
C THR A 117 -8.49 -21.19 -30.25
N LYS A 118 -9.39 -20.71 -29.37
CA LYS A 118 -9.64 -21.24 -28.02
C LYS A 118 -9.87 -22.74 -27.92
N ASN A 119 -10.42 -23.42 -28.92
CA ASN A 119 -10.73 -24.86 -28.83
C ASN A 119 -9.98 -25.70 -29.87
N GLN A 120 -8.87 -25.19 -30.40
CA GLN A 120 -8.09 -25.93 -31.37
C GLN A 120 -7.42 -27.15 -30.72
N THR A 121 -7.68 -28.31 -31.33
CA THR A 121 -6.97 -29.56 -31.04
C THR A 121 -5.75 -29.70 -31.94
N LEU A 122 -4.66 -30.23 -31.39
CA LEU A 122 -3.47 -30.59 -32.14
C LEU A 122 -3.38 -32.11 -32.26
N ASN A 123 -3.00 -32.61 -33.43
CA ASN A 123 -2.62 -34.01 -33.61
C ASN A 123 -1.20 -34.21 -33.07
N LEU A 124 -1.05 -35.09 -32.09
CA LEU A 124 0.20 -35.44 -31.46
C LEU A 124 0.59 -36.86 -31.85
N TYR A 125 1.90 -37.10 -31.97
CA TYR A 125 2.42 -38.43 -32.29
C TYR A 125 2.19 -39.40 -31.12
N ASN A 126 1.63 -40.56 -31.43
CA ASN A 126 1.39 -41.65 -30.47
C ASN A 126 2.57 -42.64 -30.45
N GLY A 127 3.80 -42.12 -30.41
CA GLY A 127 5.00 -42.94 -30.31
C GLY A 127 5.21 -43.52 -28.93
N TRP A 128 5.65 -44.78 -28.87
CA TRP A 128 6.05 -45.40 -27.60
C TRP A 128 7.43 -44.94 -27.14
N ASP A 129 8.20 -44.24 -27.97
CA ASP A 129 9.64 -44.01 -27.82
C ASP A 129 10.03 -42.72 -27.07
N TYR A 130 9.11 -41.78 -26.85
CA TYR A 130 9.32 -40.58 -26.02
C TYR A 130 8.00 -40.03 -25.44
N THR A 131 8.11 -39.19 -24.41
CA THR A 131 6.96 -38.46 -23.86
C THR A 131 6.71 -37.19 -24.67
N ASN A 132 5.43 -36.90 -24.99
CA ASN A 132 5.03 -35.67 -25.66
C ASN A 132 5.20 -34.48 -24.70
N LEU A 133 6.24 -33.68 -24.96
CA LEU A 133 6.63 -32.51 -24.18
C LEU A 133 6.64 -31.27 -25.07
N HIS A 134 5.94 -30.22 -24.65
CA HIS A 134 5.82 -28.98 -25.41
C HIS A 134 6.19 -27.79 -24.55
N ILE A 135 7.09 -26.94 -25.03
CA ILE A 135 7.50 -25.70 -24.37
C ILE A 135 6.58 -24.57 -24.83
N LYS A 136 6.00 -23.83 -23.88
CA LYS A 136 5.15 -22.67 -24.14
C LYS A 136 6.00 -21.46 -24.56
N GLY A 137 5.54 -20.71 -25.56
CA GLY A 137 6.14 -19.43 -25.94
C GLY A 137 6.15 -18.44 -24.79
N GLY A 138 7.18 -17.61 -24.72
CA GLY A 138 7.48 -16.77 -23.56
C GLY A 138 8.32 -17.45 -22.49
N SER A 139 8.89 -18.65 -22.75
CA SER A 139 9.60 -19.43 -21.73
C SER A 139 11.08 -19.64 -22.04
N ILE A 140 11.90 -19.61 -20.99
CA ILE A 140 13.29 -20.07 -20.97
C ILE A 140 13.37 -21.32 -20.08
N VAL A 141 13.90 -22.42 -20.61
CA VAL A 141 13.95 -23.71 -19.92
C VAL A 141 15.40 -24.22 -19.86
N PRO A 142 15.96 -24.46 -18.66
CA PRO A 142 17.25 -25.13 -18.55
C PRO A 142 17.12 -26.63 -18.83
N PHE A 143 18.08 -27.19 -19.56
CA PHE A 143 18.17 -28.63 -19.81
C PHE A 143 19.63 -29.09 -19.83
N GLN A 144 19.85 -30.41 -19.79
CA GLN A 144 21.18 -31.02 -19.90
C GLN A 144 21.19 -32.11 -20.96
N ALA A 145 22.29 -32.23 -21.70
CA ALA A 145 22.42 -33.20 -22.78
C ALA A 145 22.63 -34.64 -22.24
N THR A 146 21.54 -35.39 -22.08
CA THR A 146 21.53 -36.77 -21.53
C THR A 146 21.36 -37.86 -22.59
N GLY A 147 21.64 -37.53 -23.85
CA GLY A 147 21.50 -38.42 -25.01
C GLY A 147 22.41 -39.65 -24.96
N GLU A 148 22.30 -40.50 -25.98
CA GLU A 148 23.18 -41.66 -26.12
C GLU A 148 24.64 -41.23 -26.25
N GLY A 149 25.53 -41.86 -25.47
CA GLY A 149 26.95 -41.48 -25.38
C GLY A 149 27.28 -40.40 -24.34
N SER A 150 26.29 -39.77 -23.68
CA SER A 150 26.51 -38.73 -22.65
C SER A 150 27.18 -39.24 -21.36
N GLY A 151 27.12 -40.55 -21.09
CA GLY A 151 27.68 -41.16 -19.87
C GLY A 151 26.82 -41.03 -18.61
N VAL A 152 25.72 -40.24 -18.64
CA VAL A 152 24.83 -40.01 -17.49
C VAL A 152 24.12 -41.28 -17.04
N LYS A 153 24.28 -41.64 -15.77
CA LYS A 153 23.58 -42.76 -15.12
C LYS A 153 22.94 -42.37 -13.79
N THR A 154 23.40 -41.28 -13.16
CA THR A 154 23.00 -40.82 -11.83
C THR A 154 22.81 -39.30 -11.82
N THR A 155 22.22 -38.76 -10.75
CA THR A 155 22.14 -37.31 -10.53
C THR A 155 23.49 -36.68 -10.21
N ALA A 156 24.44 -37.46 -9.65
CA ALA A 156 25.80 -37.01 -9.45
C ALA A 156 26.48 -36.72 -10.79
N ASP A 157 26.26 -37.57 -11.80
CA ASP A 157 26.79 -37.36 -13.15
C ASP A 157 26.27 -36.07 -13.80
N LEU A 158 25.08 -35.59 -13.39
CA LEU A 158 24.52 -34.32 -13.90
C LEU A 158 25.25 -33.09 -13.37
N HIS A 159 25.98 -33.16 -12.26
CA HIS A 159 26.79 -32.01 -11.81
C HIS A 159 28.07 -31.83 -12.65
N GLU A 160 28.49 -32.86 -13.39
CA GLU A 160 29.66 -32.83 -14.26
C GLU A 160 29.30 -32.40 -15.70
N ILE A 161 28.01 -32.21 -15.99
CA ILE A 161 27.51 -31.84 -17.32
C ILE A 161 27.01 -30.40 -17.30
N PRO A 162 27.48 -29.55 -18.22
CA PRO A 162 27.00 -28.18 -18.33
C PRO A 162 25.49 -28.09 -18.57
N ILE A 163 24.92 -26.97 -18.14
CA ILE A 163 23.54 -26.58 -18.37
C ILE A 163 23.42 -25.95 -19.75
N ASN A 164 22.35 -26.26 -20.45
CA ASN A 164 21.95 -25.61 -21.69
C ASN A 164 20.61 -24.91 -21.49
N LEU A 165 20.30 -23.91 -22.32
CA LEU A 165 19.04 -23.17 -22.24
C LEU A 165 18.25 -23.34 -23.54
N ILE A 166 16.93 -23.54 -23.45
CA ILE A 166 16.01 -23.41 -24.59
C ILE A 166 15.18 -22.16 -24.36
N ILE A 167 15.24 -21.22 -25.30
CA ILE A 167 14.50 -19.97 -25.31
C ILE A 167 13.45 -20.07 -26.41
N VAL A 168 12.18 -19.99 -26.03
CA VAL A 168 11.05 -19.94 -26.97
C VAL A 168 10.39 -18.57 -26.82
N PRO A 169 10.79 -17.56 -27.62
CA PRO A 169 10.17 -16.25 -27.60
C PRO A 169 8.67 -16.32 -27.93
N ASP A 170 7.89 -15.45 -27.32
CA ASP A 170 6.49 -15.24 -27.69
C ASP A 170 6.37 -14.41 -28.99
N GLU A 171 5.14 -13.99 -29.33
CA GLU A 171 4.87 -13.23 -30.55
C GLU A 171 5.56 -11.86 -30.61
N VAL A 172 5.96 -11.29 -29.46
CA VAL A 172 6.65 -10.00 -29.38
C VAL A 172 8.17 -10.15 -29.17
N GLY A 173 8.67 -11.39 -29.15
CA GLY A 173 10.09 -11.69 -28.99
C GLY A 173 10.56 -11.69 -27.53
N TYR A 174 9.65 -11.85 -26.57
CA TYR A 174 9.95 -11.96 -25.14
C TYR A 174 9.99 -13.42 -24.70
N ALA A 175 10.91 -13.79 -23.80
CA ALA A 175 10.83 -15.02 -23.03
C ALA A 175 11.47 -14.86 -21.65
N GLU A 176 10.99 -15.62 -20.66
CA GLU A 176 11.58 -15.63 -19.32
C GLU A 176 11.62 -17.03 -18.70
N GLY A 177 12.54 -17.23 -17.77
CA GLY A 177 12.65 -18.48 -17.02
C GLY A 177 13.50 -18.31 -15.77
N THR A 178 13.63 -19.38 -14.99
CA THR A 178 14.40 -19.39 -13.75
C THR A 178 15.27 -20.63 -13.67
N VAL A 179 16.39 -20.52 -12.95
CA VAL A 179 17.31 -21.64 -12.70
C VAL A 179 17.82 -21.57 -11.27
N PHE A 180 17.53 -22.61 -10.49
CA PHE A 180 18.10 -22.82 -9.16
C PHE A 180 19.24 -23.83 -9.22
N LEU A 181 20.38 -23.47 -8.65
CA LEU A 181 21.64 -24.22 -8.67
C LEU A 181 22.14 -24.43 -7.25
N ALA A 182 22.00 -25.66 -6.75
CA ALA A 182 22.57 -26.14 -5.50
C ALA A 182 22.95 -27.62 -5.67
N LYS A 183 23.72 -28.19 -4.74
CA LYS A 183 23.91 -29.65 -4.68
C LYS A 183 22.68 -30.32 -4.05
N GLY A 184 22.00 -29.63 -3.14
CA GLY A 184 20.75 -30.08 -2.53
C GLY A 184 20.95 -31.16 -1.46
N GLU A 185 22.15 -31.25 -0.87
CA GLU A 185 22.52 -32.27 0.12
C GLU A 185 22.43 -31.76 1.56
N TYR A 186 22.50 -30.45 1.79
CA TYR A 186 22.55 -29.86 3.13
C TYR A 186 21.56 -28.70 3.28
N ILE A 187 21.10 -28.45 4.51
CA ILE A 187 20.17 -27.34 4.81
C ILE A 187 20.87 -25.98 4.61
N GLU A 188 22.15 -25.90 5.01
CA GLU A 188 22.99 -24.73 4.82
C GLU A 188 24.06 -25.07 3.77
N GLU A 189 23.80 -24.72 2.52
CA GLU A 189 24.75 -24.84 1.42
C GLU A 189 24.72 -23.61 0.51
N SER A 190 25.82 -23.39 -0.20
CA SER A 190 25.89 -22.38 -1.26
C SER A 190 24.93 -22.75 -2.39
N TYR A 191 24.16 -21.76 -2.85
CA TYR A 191 23.25 -21.90 -3.96
C TYR A 191 23.27 -20.64 -4.83
N GLN A 192 22.70 -20.74 -6.03
CA GLN A 192 22.39 -19.62 -6.91
C GLN A 192 20.97 -19.76 -7.45
N TYR A 193 20.22 -18.67 -7.46
CA TYR A 193 18.91 -18.61 -8.07
C TYR A 193 18.89 -17.49 -9.10
N PHE A 194 18.83 -17.85 -10.37
CA PHE A 194 18.81 -16.92 -11.49
C PHE A 194 17.41 -16.75 -12.06
N LYS A 195 17.06 -15.51 -12.42
CA LYS A 195 16.01 -15.19 -13.38
C LYS A 195 16.65 -14.86 -14.73
N LEU A 196 16.16 -15.50 -15.77
CA LEU A 196 16.61 -15.34 -17.15
C LEU A 196 15.56 -14.58 -17.94
N ILE A 197 15.98 -13.61 -18.73
CA ILE A 197 15.09 -12.81 -19.60
C ILE A 197 15.69 -12.75 -21.00
N HIS A 198 14.86 -12.92 -22.02
CA HIS A 198 15.21 -12.72 -23.42
C HIS A 198 14.29 -11.66 -24.02
N ALA A 199 14.86 -10.57 -24.52
CA ALA A 199 14.14 -9.52 -25.24
C ALA A 199 15.14 -8.71 -26.09
N ASN A 200 14.70 -8.17 -27.24
CA ASN A 200 15.51 -7.26 -28.09
C ASN A 200 16.91 -7.82 -28.45
N ASN A 201 17.02 -9.12 -28.69
CA ASN A 201 18.27 -9.85 -28.93
C ASN A 201 19.28 -9.81 -27.75
N VAL A 202 18.80 -9.57 -26.54
CA VAL A 202 19.58 -9.65 -25.29
C VAL A 202 19.04 -10.79 -24.45
N ILE A 203 19.92 -11.64 -23.94
CA ILE A 203 19.64 -12.61 -22.87
C ILE A 203 20.28 -12.07 -21.59
N GLN A 204 19.49 -11.80 -20.57
CA GLN A 204 19.95 -11.35 -19.26
C GLN A 204 19.92 -12.50 -18.25
N PHE A 205 20.94 -12.54 -17.40
CA PHE A 205 21.14 -13.48 -16.31
C PHE A 205 21.14 -12.69 -15.01
N ASN A 206 19.99 -12.66 -14.32
CA ASN A 206 19.82 -11.90 -13.10
C ASN A 206 19.95 -12.85 -11.91
N LEU A 207 21.01 -12.70 -11.11
CA LEU A 207 21.15 -13.44 -9.84
C LEU A 207 20.19 -12.83 -8.82
N GLU A 208 19.07 -13.51 -8.54
CA GLU A 208 18.03 -13.04 -7.62
C GLU A 208 18.41 -13.32 -6.15
N SER A 209 19.09 -14.43 -5.89
CA SER A 209 19.63 -14.77 -4.56
C SER A 209 20.70 -15.86 -4.64
N GLY A 210 21.51 -15.98 -3.59
CA GLY A 210 22.63 -16.90 -3.53
C GLY A 210 23.98 -16.23 -3.76
N ASP A 211 25.06 -17.01 -3.71
CA ASP A 211 26.43 -16.48 -3.81
C ASP A 211 27.06 -16.76 -5.19
N ILE A 212 28.03 -15.94 -5.59
CA ILE A 212 28.69 -16.04 -6.90
C ILE A 212 29.67 -17.24 -6.96
N SER A 213 29.88 -17.96 -5.85
CA SER A 213 30.97 -18.94 -5.69
C SER A 213 30.70 -20.32 -6.28
N ASN A 214 29.48 -20.60 -6.75
CA ASN A 214 29.14 -21.89 -7.36
C ASN A 214 29.68 -22.00 -8.81
N ASP A 215 30.25 -23.15 -9.15
CA ASP A 215 31.01 -23.44 -10.38
C ASP A 215 30.17 -23.99 -11.54
N GLU A 216 28.84 -23.99 -11.42
CA GLU A 216 27.91 -24.50 -12.46
C GLU A 216 28.06 -23.70 -13.77
N ARG A 217 28.10 -24.41 -14.90
CA ARG A 217 28.50 -23.85 -16.19
C ARG A 217 27.41 -24.02 -17.24
N ILE A 218 27.32 -23.04 -18.15
CA ILE A 218 26.48 -23.09 -19.35
C ILE A 218 27.33 -23.43 -20.57
N GLN A 219 26.82 -24.27 -21.47
CA GLN A 219 27.50 -24.65 -22.70
C GLN A 219 26.77 -24.23 -23.98
N GLU A 220 25.44 -24.37 -24.05
CA GLU A 220 24.66 -24.08 -25.26
C GLU A 220 23.37 -23.31 -24.93
N ILE A 221 22.94 -22.41 -25.83
CA ILE A 221 21.67 -21.70 -25.75
C ILE A 221 20.94 -21.89 -27.08
N HIS A 222 19.73 -22.43 -27.06
CA HIS A 222 18.90 -22.67 -28.24
C HIS A 222 17.78 -21.64 -28.28
N ILE A 223 17.83 -20.69 -29.21
CA ILE A 223 16.75 -19.72 -29.44
C ILE A 223 15.89 -20.25 -30.60
N LEU A 224 14.61 -20.52 -30.35
CA LEU A 224 13.72 -21.20 -31.29
C LEU A 224 12.66 -20.24 -31.83
N GLY A 225 12.52 -20.16 -33.16
CA GLY A 225 11.41 -19.45 -33.82
C GLY A 225 11.61 -17.95 -34.08
N ASP A 226 12.83 -17.44 -33.96
CA ASP A 226 13.21 -16.05 -34.28
C ASP A 226 14.11 -16.00 -35.53
N GLU A 227 13.57 -15.57 -36.67
CA GLU A 227 14.31 -15.47 -37.94
C GLU A 227 15.43 -14.42 -37.89
N LYS A 228 15.39 -13.45 -36.96
CA LYS A 228 16.42 -12.41 -36.81
C LYS A 228 17.74 -12.95 -36.29
N VAL A 229 17.73 -14.15 -35.72
CA VAL A 229 18.94 -14.89 -35.30
C VAL A 229 19.87 -15.15 -36.50
N LEU A 230 19.33 -15.28 -37.72
CA LEU A 230 20.09 -15.51 -38.95
C LEU A 230 20.90 -14.29 -39.42
N GLU A 231 20.62 -13.10 -38.89
CA GLU A 231 21.29 -11.83 -39.23
C GLU A 231 22.34 -11.41 -38.18
N ALA A 232 22.70 -12.31 -37.26
CA ALA A 232 23.58 -11.99 -36.14
C ALA A 232 25.08 -12.02 -36.52
N ASP A 233 25.61 -10.87 -36.95
CA ASP A 233 27.04 -10.72 -37.32
C ASP A 233 27.99 -10.56 -36.10
N THR A 234 27.46 -10.18 -34.94
CA THR A 234 28.23 -9.79 -33.73
C THR A 234 27.55 -10.28 -32.46
N ILE A 235 28.35 -10.79 -31.51
CA ILE A 235 27.89 -11.15 -30.16
C ILE A 235 28.79 -10.54 -29.10
N LYS A 236 28.19 -10.02 -28.04
CA LYS A 236 28.89 -9.49 -26.87
C LYS A 236 28.30 -10.15 -25.62
N ALA A 237 29.10 -10.94 -24.90
CA ALA A 237 28.79 -11.31 -23.52
C ALA A 237 29.50 -10.36 -22.56
N ILE A 238 28.81 -10.02 -21.49
CA ILE A 238 29.29 -9.11 -20.46
C ILE A 238 29.16 -9.82 -19.11
N ASP A 239 30.22 -9.77 -18.28
CA ASP A 239 30.16 -10.22 -16.89
C ASP A 239 29.60 -9.15 -15.95
N PHE A 240 29.38 -9.47 -14.68
CA PHE A 240 28.82 -8.52 -13.72
C PHE A 240 29.70 -7.28 -13.46
N ASP A 241 31.00 -7.34 -13.83
CA ASP A 241 31.96 -6.24 -13.74
C ASP A 241 32.09 -5.44 -15.05
N GLN A 242 31.18 -5.65 -16.01
CA GLN A 242 31.17 -5.03 -17.34
C GLN A 242 32.31 -5.46 -18.28
N ASN A 243 33.07 -6.51 -17.94
CA ASN A 243 34.11 -7.02 -18.83
C ASN A 243 33.52 -7.87 -19.96
N VAL A 244 34.13 -7.77 -21.14
CA VAL A 244 33.73 -8.57 -22.30
C VAL A 244 34.23 -9.99 -22.14
N ILE A 245 33.31 -10.95 -22.18
CA ILE A 245 33.62 -12.38 -22.20
C ILE A 245 33.83 -12.81 -23.66
N PRO A 246 34.99 -13.37 -24.03
CA PRO A 246 35.22 -13.83 -25.39
C PRO A 246 34.32 -15.03 -25.75
N MET A 247 33.55 -14.93 -26.83
CA MET A 247 32.62 -15.99 -27.29
C MET A 247 32.70 -16.22 -28.81
N LYS A 248 32.40 -17.46 -29.24
CA LYS A 248 32.27 -17.91 -30.63
C LYS A 248 30.81 -18.23 -30.96
N ILE A 249 30.43 -17.89 -32.19
CA ILE A 249 29.11 -18.13 -32.75
C ILE A 249 29.18 -19.31 -33.71
N LYS A 250 28.26 -20.27 -33.56
CA LYS A 250 27.97 -21.25 -34.61
C LYS A 250 26.47 -21.31 -34.87
N ILE A 251 26.03 -20.72 -35.98
CA ILE A 251 24.66 -20.89 -36.46
C ILE A 251 24.52 -22.33 -36.98
N SER A 252 23.57 -23.08 -36.41
CA SER A 252 23.28 -24.45 -36.81
C SER A 252 21.81 -24.56 -37.25
N HIS A 253 21.54 -25.51 -38.15
CA HIS A 253 20.20 -25.77 -38.67
C HIS A 253 19.74 -27.14 -38.18
N SER A 254 18.49 -27.26 -37.74
CA SER A 254 17.90 -28.57 -37.43
C SER A 254 17.51 -29.30 -38.72
N GLU A 255 17.41 -30.64 -38.65
CA GLU A 255 16.85 -31.45 -39.75
C GLU A 255 15.40 -31.05 -40.09
N PHE A 256 14.71 -30.35 -39.19
CA PHE A 256 13.34 -29.86 -39.31
C PHE A 256 13.25 -28.36 -39.63
N THR A 257 14.25 -27.79 -40.31
CA THR A 257 14.24 -26.41 -40.87
C THR A 257 14.08 -25.25 -39.88
N HIS A 258 14.56 -25.40 -38.64
CA HIS A 258 14.64 -24.28 -37.68
C HIS A 258 16.11 -23.86 -37.45
N SER A 259 16.34 -22.55 -37.36
CA SER A 259 17.66 -21.95 -37.11
C SER A 259 17.84 -21.73 -35.62
N PHE A 260 18.96 -22.17 -35.05
CA PHE A 260 19.30 -21.92 -33.64
C PHE A 260 20.76 -21.45 -33.48
N LEU A 261 20.99 -20.62 -32.48
CA LEU A 261 22.24 -19.90 -32.24
C LEU A 261 23.11 -20.61 -31.20
N ASN A 262 24.08 -21.44 -31.61
CA ASN A 262 25.00 -22.01 -30.62
C ASN A 262 26.04 -20.97 -30.18
N LEU A 263 25.98 -20.63 -28.90
CA LEU A 263 26.94 -19.76 -28.22
C LEU A 263 27.93 -20.64 -27.47
N THR A 264 29.20 -20.62 -27.86
CA THR A 264 30.27 -21.37 -27.19
C THR A 264 31.38 -20.40 -26.77
N SER A 265 32.14 -20.71 -25.73
CA SER A 265 33.32 -19.90 -25.36
C SER A 265 34.41 -19.97 -26.44
N GLU A 266 35.37 -19.04 -26.41
CA GLU A 266 36.43 -18.94 -27.43
C GLU A 266 37.33 -20.20 -27.53
N ASP A 267 37.47 -20.97 -26.44
CA ASP A 267 38.22 -22.24 -26.39
C ASP A 267 37.34 -23.49 -26.63
N GLY A 268 36.02 -23.31 -26.81
CA GLY A 268 35.06 -24.40 -27.00
C GLY A 268 34.60 -25.07 -25.70
N GLY A 269 34.92 -24.49 -24.54
CA GLY A 269 34.47 -24.93 -23.21
C GLY A 269 33.14 -24.32 -22.74
N SER A 270 32.71 -24.73 -21.55
CA SER A 270 31.54 -24.21 -20.84
C SER A 270 31.89 -22.96 -20.01
N ILE A 271 30.99 -21.98 -19.91
CA ILE A 271 31.19 -20.73 -19.17
C ILE A 271 30.46 -20.80 -17.83
N GLN A 272 31.10 -20.37 -16.74
CA GLN A 272 30.44 -20.31 -15.43
C GLN A 272 29.23 -19.36 -15.48
N MET A 273 28.05 -19.85 -15.08
CA MET A 273 26.78 -19.10 -15.19
C MET A 273 26.82 -17.81 -14.39
N SER A 274 27.47 -17.82 -13.21
CA SER A 274 27.66 -16.65 -12.35
C SER A 274 28.58 -15.56 -12.90
N ARG A 275 29.23 -15.83 -14.04
CA ARG A 275 30.09 -14.86 -14.73
C ARG A 275 29.42 -14.24 -15.93
N ILE A 276 28.18 -14.61 -16.26
CA ILE A 276 27.44 -14.05 -17.40
C ILE A 276 26.36 -13.14 -16.80
N GLN A 277 26.42 -11.85 -17.09
CA GLN A 277 25.35 -10.91 -16.77
C GLN A 277 24.40 -10.77 -17.96
N SER A 278 24.95 -10.66 -19.17
CA SER A 278 24.15 -10.55 -20.38
C SER A 278 24.86 -11.08 -21.61
N ILE A 279 24.07 -11.48 -22.61
CA ILE A 279 24.51 -11.87 -23.96
C ILE A 279 23.68 -11.07 -24.96
N THR A 280 24.33 -10.27 -25.80
CA THR A 280 23.70 -9.52 -26.90
C THR A 280 24.09 -10.10 -28.26
N TYR A 281 23.15 -10.24 -29.20
CA TYR A 281 23.41 -10.71 -30.56
C TYR A 281 22.74 -9.86 -31.67
N GLY A 282 23.39 -9.74 -32.83
CA GLY A 282 22.88 -8.98 -34.00
C GLY A 282 22.99 -7.45 -33.91
N LYS A 283 22.42 -6.75 -34.91
CA LYS A 283 22.41 -5.27 -34.97
C LYS A 283 21.35 -4.71 -34.03
N ALA A 284 21.76 -4.39 -32.82
CA ALA A 284 21.01 -3.46 -31.99
C ALA A 284 21.08 -2.06 -32.63
N THR A 285 19.92 -1.48 -32.92
CA THR A 285 19.81 -0.12 -33.45
C THR A 285 20.11 0.87 -32.32
N PRO A 286 21.15 1.72 -32.43
CA PRO A 286 21.37 2.77 -31.46
C PRO A 286 20.35 3.88 -31.68
N MET A 287 19.54 4.21 -30.68
CA MET A 287 18.85 5.50 -30.65
C MET A 287 19.83 6.59 -30.20
N LYS A 288 20.01 7.58 -31.09
CA LYS A 288 20.62 8.91 -30.89
C LYS A 288 19.63 9.89 -31.57
N ASN A 289 19.20 11.02 -31.02
CA ASN A 289 19.90 12.05 -30.23
C ASN A 289 18.98 12.74 -29.19
N SER A 290 19.61 13.03 -28.04
CA SER A 290 19.58 14.20 -27.12
C SER A 290 18.43 15.22 -27.09
N TYR A 291 17.92 15.44 -25.86
CA TYR A 291 18.00 16.72 -25.14
C TYR A 291 18.70 16.52 -23.78
N GLN A 292 19.01 17.59 -23.03
CA GLN A 292 19.78 17.49 -21.78
C GLN A 292 18.87 17.19 -20.58
N ALA A 293 18.70 15.92 -20.26
CA ALA A 293 18.56 15.48 -18.88
C ALA A 293 19.90 14.90 -18.42
N VAL A 294 20.45 15.41 -17.32
CA VAL A 294 21.64 14.81 -16.71
C VAL A 294 21.16 13.65 -15.84
N ILE A 295 21.29 12.42 -16.33
CA ILE A 295 21.09 11.22 -15.52
C ILE A 295 22.19 11.21 -14.44
N THR A 296 21.81 11.38 -13.18
CA THR A 296 22.75 11.47 -12.06
C THR A 296 23.02 10.11 -11.40
N THR A 297 22.13 9.14 -11.60
CA THR A 297 22.23 7.75 -11.14
C THR A 297 21.53 6.82 -12.14
N ASP A 298 22.16 5.69 -12.48
CA ASP A 298 21.64 4.68 -13.42
C ASP A 298 21.67 3.31 -12.73
N LEU A 299 20.76 3.12 -11.77
CA LEU A 299 20.56 1.84 -11.08
C LEU A 299 19.28 1.21 -11.63
N PRO A 300 19.20 -0.13 -11.81
CA PRO A 300 18.03 -0.78 -12.40
C PRO A 300 16.70 -0.41 -11.73
N ALA A 301 16.69 -0.18 -10.41
CA ALA A 301 15.48 0.13 -9.66
C ALA A 301 15.18 1.64 -9.50
N GLU A 302 16.06 2.54 -9.97
CA GLU A 302 15.92 3.99 -9.73
C GLU A 302 16.52 4.85 -10.86
N ILE A 303 15.76 5.85 -11.30
CA ILE A 303 16.17 6.84 -12.31
C ILE A 303 15.98 8.26 -11.78
N SER A 304 16.89 9.16 -12.14
CA SER A 304 16.85 10.58 -11.77
C SER A 304 17.12 11.48 -12.98
N TYR A 305 16.31 12.54 -13.13
CA TYR A 305 16.33 13.50 -14.24
C TYR A 305 16.28 14.94 -13.71
N GLU A 306 17.15 15.81 -14.23
CA GLU A 306 17.01 17.26 -14.07
C GLU A 306 16.10 17.84 -15.15
N LEU A 307 15.01 18.49 -14.75
CA LEU A 307 14.07 19.21 -15.61
C LEU A 307 14.35 20.71 -15.53
N SER A 308 14.46 21.40 -16.67
CA SER A 308 14.61 22.86 -16.72
C SER A 308 13.30 23.52 -17.14
N LEU A 309 12.55 24.08 -16.19
CA LEU A 309 11.30 24.81 -16.49
C LEU A 309 11.60 26.26 -16.88
N LYS A 310 11.07 26.71 -18.02
CA LYS A 310 11.08 28.13 -18.40
C LYS A 310 9.82 28.81 -17.85
N THR A 311 9.96 29.66 -16.85
CA THR A 311 8.89 30.55 -16.39
C THR A 311 8.92 31.88 -17.17
N SER A 312 7.82 32.63 -17.15
CA SER A 312 7.69 33.94 -17.82
C SER A 312 8.65 35.01 -17.30
N ASP A 313 9.32 34.76 -16.16
CA ASP A 313 10.22 35.69 -15.48
C ASP A 313 11.67 35.15 -15.44
N ASN A 314 12.25 34.82 -16.60
CA ASN A 314 13.70 34.67 -16.90
C ASN A 314 14.67 33.90 -15.97
N ASP A 315 14.25 33.37 -14.82
CA ASP A 315 15.02 32.43 -13.99
C ASP A 315 14.47 31.01 -14.21
N ALA A 316 15.32 30.13 -14.75
CA ALA A 316 14.97 28.74 -14.97
C ALA A 316 14.96 27.99 -13.63
N ASN A 317 13.77 27.63 -13.13
CA ASN A 317 13.66 26.70 -12.01
C ASN A 317 14.10 25.31 -12.50
N LYS A 318 15.19 24.79 -11.93
CA LYS A 318 15.64 23.42 -12.16
C LYS A 318 14.93 22.50 -11.17
N LEU A 319 14.07 21.62 -11.67
CA LEU A 319 13.47 20.58 -10.85
C LEU A 319 14.29 19.29 -10.98
N LEU A 320 14.30 18.49 -9.92
CA LEU A 320 14.81 17.12 -9.93
C LEU A 320 13.63 16.17 -9.81
N LEU A 321 13.42 15.37 -10.86
CA LEU A 321 12.49 14.26 -10.87
C LEU A 321 13.26 12.97 -10.62
N SER A 322 12.80 12.16 -9.68
CA SER A 322 13.31 10.82 -9.43
C SER A 322 12.15 9.82 -9.46
N ALA A 323 12.38 8.63 -9.98
CA ALA A 323 11.43 7.54 -9.95
C ALA A 323 12.14 6.26 -9.49
N LYS A 324 11.53 5.54 -8.55
CA LYS A 324 12.07 4.35 -7.92
C LYS A 324 11.01 3.26 -7.82
N ILE A 325 11.35 2.03 -8.17
CA ILE A 325 10.51 0.87 -7.82
C ILE A 325 10.81 0.53 -6.36
N MET A 326 9.77 0.58 -5.51
CA MET A 326 9.88 0.19 -4.10
C MET A 326 9.58 -1.29 -3.91
N SER A 327 8.60 -1.81 -4.65
CA SER A 327 8.21 -3.22 -4.65
C SER A 327 7.62 -3.62 -6.01
N ASP A 328 7.26 -4.89 -6.18
CA ASP A 328 6.56 -5.37 -7.38
C ASP A 328 5.21 -4.68 -7.66
N HIS A 329 4.71 -3.94 -6.66
CA HIS A 329 3.38 -3.34 -6.61
C HIS A 329 3.41 -1.83 -6.31
N THR A 330 4.57 -1.28 -5.93
CA THR A 330 4.70 0.14 -5.53
C THR A 330 5.80 0.85 -6.31
N VAL A 331 5.43 1.95 -6.97
CA VAL A 331 6.35 2.87 -7.66
C VAL A 331 6.31 4.23 -6.98
N HIS A 332 7.48 4.80 -6.70
CA HIS A 332 7.64 6.10 -6.07
C HIS A 332 8.19 7.09 -7.09
N VAL A 333 7.52 8.23 -7.27
CA VAL A 333 7.96 9.32 -8.14
C VAL A 333 8.03 10.59 -7.29
N LYS A 334 9.20 11.22 -7.24
CA LYS A 334 9.43 12.40 -6.43
C LYS A 334 9.95 13.55 -7.30
N ILE A 335 9.31 14.71 -7.19
CA ILE A 335 9.67 15.93 -7.93
C ILE A 335 9.99 17.03 -6.93
N THR A 336 11.22 17.54 -6.96
CA THR A 336 11.77 18.52 -6.01
C THR A 336 12.40 19.72 -6.71
N ASP A 337 12.63 20.81 -5.99
CA ASP A 337 13.47 21.93 -6.46
C ASP A 337 14.94 21.57 -6.22
N ASN A 338 15.73 21.54 -7.30
CA ASN A 338 17.16 21.20 -7.25
C ASN A 338 18.01 22.31 -6.63
N SER A 339 17.49 23.55 -6.59
CA SER A 339 18.22 24.73 -6.13
C SER A 339 17.98 25.04 -4.66
N ASN A 340 16.79 24.71 -4.14
CA ASN A 340 16.40 25.01 -2.76
C ASN A 340 15.76 23.80 -2.09
N LYS A 341 16.19 23.49 -0.87
CA LYS A 341 15.53 22.47 -0.06
C LYS A 341 14.13 22.95 0.32
N ARG A 342 13.12 22.19 -0.12
CA ARG A 342 11.70 22.43 0.16
C ARG A 342 11.22 21.60 1.35
N PHE A 343 10.04 21.91 1.85
CA PHE A 343 9.43 21.15 2.93
C PHE A 343 9.07 19.73 2.44
N GLU A 344 9.36 18.74 3.27
CA GLU A 344 8.97 17.34 3.06
C GLU A 344 8.30 16.84 4.33
N VAL A 345 7.27 16.01 4.18
CA VAL A 345 6.64 15.37 5.34
C VAL A 345 7.68 14.50 6.07
N PRO A 346 7.83 14.62 7.41
CA PRO A 346 8.83 13.85 8.16
C PRO A 346 8.58 12.33 8.06
N LYS A 347 9.38 11.63 7.27
CA LYS A 347 9.22 10.17 7.00
C LYS A 347 9.52 9.33 8.23
N GLU A 348 10.37 9.82 9.13
CA GLU A 348 10.69 9.18 10.40
C GLU A 348 9.45 9.09 11.30
N ALA A 349 8.61 10.13 11.31
CA ALA A 349 7.36 10.14 12.08
C ALA A 349 6.33 9.13 11.53
N LEU A 350 6.32 8.94 10.21
CA LEU A 350 5.53 7.91 9.53
C LEU A 350 6.12 6.51 9.69
N ASN A 351 7.34 6.38 10.23
CA ASN A 351 8.13 5.15 10.23
C ASN A 351 8.23 4.53 8.83
N MET A 352 8.30 5.40 7.82
CA MET A 352 8.62 5.05 6.45
C MET A 352 10.15 5.03 6.32
N GLU A 353 10.80 4.07 6.95
CA GLU A 353 12.15 3.69 6.52
C GLU A 353 11.95 3.06 5.13
N GLY A 354 12.36 3.76 4.08
CA GLY A 354 12.11 3.31 2.72
C GLY A 354 12.64 1.88 2.56
N PRO A 355 11.82 0.89 2.17
CA PRO A 355 12.34 -0.44 1.92
C PRO A 355 13.49 -0.33 0.92
N GLU A 356 14.58 -1.03 1.19
CA GLU A 356 15.47 -1.47 0.11
C GLU A 356 14.57 -2.15 -0.94
N PRO A 357 14.72 -1.85 -2.24
CA PRO A 357 13.86 -2.40 -3.27
C PRO A 357 13.70 -3.91 -3.07
N THR A 358 12.49 -4.38 -2.84
CA THR A 358 12.22 -5.83 -2.68
C THR A 358 12.21 -6.54 -4.03
N THR A 359 12.65 -5.85 -5.08
CA THR A 359 12.54 -6.26 -6.47
C THR A 359 13.72 -5.74 -7.31
N ASN A 360 14.16 -6.58 -8.25
CA ASN A 360 15.17 -6.25 -9.26
C ASN A 360 14.54 -5.74 -10.57
N ARG A 361 13.23 -5.43 -10.57
CA ARG A 361 12.54 -4.90 -11.75
C ARG A 361 13.19 -3.60 -12.20
N ASP A 362 13.37 -3.51 -13.51
CA ASP A 362 13.81 -2.28 -14.13
C ASP A 362 12.68 -1.25 -14.08
N ILE A 363 12.94 -0.07 -13.52
CA ILE A 363 12.00 1.05 -13.48
C ILE A 363 11.50 1.42 -14.88
N HIS A 364 12.29 1.24 -15.93
CA HIS A 364 11.89 1.47 -17.32
C HIS A 364 10.77 0.55 -17.82
N ASN A 365 10.57 -0.60 -17.17
CA ASN A 365 9.46 -1.51 -17.49
C ASN A 365 8.11 -1.03 -16.94
N PHE A 366 8.13 -0.08 -16.00
CA PHE A 366 6.94 0.50 -15.36
C PHE A 366 6.76 1.98 -15.67
N VAL A 367 7.86 2.70 -15.93
CA VAL A 367 7.88 4.13 -16.14
C VAL A 367 8.63 4.44 -17.43
N SER A 368 7.91 5.02 -18.38
CA SER A 368 8.49 5.58 -19.61
C SER A 368 8.66 7.08 -19.46
N ILE A 369 9.85 7.59 -19.79
CA ILE A 369 10.13 9.03 -19.85
C ILE A 369 10.57 9.42 -21.25
N THR A 370 9.89 10.40 -21.82
CA THR A 370 10.29 11.11 -23.06
C THR A 370 10.79 12.50 -22.67
N GLU A 371 11.87 12.97 -23.28
CA GLU A 371 12.51 14.24 -22.93
C GLU A 371 11.92 15.47 -23.63
N ASP A 372 11.55 15.36 -24.92
CA ASP A 372 11.00 16.47 -25.72
C ASP A 372 9.96 15.96 -26.74
N PRO A 373 8.67 16.30 -26.60
CA PRO A 373 8.08 16.95 -25.43
C PRO A 373 8.24 16.06 -24.17
N PHE A 374 8.44 16.66 -22.99
CA PHE A 374 8.53 15.89 -21.75
C PHE A 374 7.26 15.08 -21.55
N THR A 375 7.43 13.81 -21.22
CA THR A 375 6.32 12.96 -20.80
C THR A 375 6.84 11.91 -19.83
N LEU A 376 6.27 11.85 -18.63
CA LEU A 376 6.39 10.70 -17.74
C LEU A 376 5.11 9.88 -17.81
N THR A 377 5.22 8.58 -18.06
CA THR A 377 4.09 7.66 -18.10
C THR A 377 4.35 6.49 -17.16
N VAL A 378 3.49 6.31 -16.15
CA VAL A 378 3.42 5.08 -15.36
C VAL A 378 2.44 4.14 -16.08
N HIS A 379 2.88 2.93 -16.40
CA HIS A 379 2.13 2.00 -17.23
C HIS A 379 2.24 0.56 -16.72
N GLU A 380 1.40 -0.31 -17.24
CA GLU A 380 1.48 -1.74 -16.98
C GLU A 380 2.89 -2.27 -17.32
N TYR A 381 3.37 -3.21 -16.50
CA TYR A 381 4.68 -3.81 -16.67
C TYR A 381 4.91 -4.31 -18.10
N ASN A 382 5.97 -3.80 -18.75
CA ASN A 382 6.33 -4.09 -20.15
C ASN A 382 5.27 -3.73 -21.20
N GLN A 383 4.23 -2.98 -20.82
CA GLN A 383 3.13 -2.59 -21.71
C GLN A 383 2.93 -1.07 -21.69
N PRO A 384 3.85 -0.28 -22.28
CA PRO A 384 3.79 1.19 -22.28
C PRO A 384 2.53 1.78 -22.94
N LYS A 385 1.79 0.99 -23.72
CA LYS A 385 0.49 1.38 -24.29
C LYS A 385 -0.64 1.38 -23.26
N ASN A 386 -0.50 0.64 -22.17
CA ASN A 386 -1.48 0.52 -21.10
C ASN A 386 -1.09 1.45 -19.95
N ALA A 387 -1.15 2.75 -20.21
CA ALA A 387 -0.83 3.77 -19.22
C ALA A 387 -1.87 3.79 -18.08
N TYR A 388 -1.40 3.89 -16.84
CA TYR A 388 -2.19 4.21 -15.67
C TYR A 388 -2.20 5.71 -15.41
N LEU A 389 -1.03 6.35 -15.56
CA LEU A 389 -0.85 7.76 -15.33
C LEU A 389 0.10 8.35 -16.37
N LYS A 390 -0.20 9.58 -16.83
CA LYS A 390 0.68 10.37 -17.69
C LYS A 390 0.79 11.82 -17.19
N ILE A 391 2.01 12.33 -17.17
CA ILE A 391 2.42 13.71 -16.88
C ILE A 391 3.15 14.23 -18.13
N ASP A 392 2.89 15.45 -18.57
CA ASP A 392 3.51 16.07 -19.76
C ASP A 392 4.14 17.46 -19.45
N ASP A 393 4.73 18.10 -20.46
CA ASP A 393 5.40 19.42 -20.34
C ASP A 393 4.56 20.50 -19.64
N ASP A 394 3.26 20.54 -19.90
CA ASP A 394 2.35 21.56 -19.38
C ASP A 394 1.73 21.15 -18.03
N SER A 395 2.13 19.99 -17.50
CA SER A 395 1.49 19.39 -16.32
C SER A 395 2.05 19.89 -14.99
N ILE A 396 3.26 20.43 -14.94
CA ILE A 396 3.95 20.76 -13.68
C ILE A 396 4.19 22.27 -13.57
N ALA A 397 3.76 22.86 -12.45
CA ALA A 397 4.24 24.15 -11.99
C ALA A 397 4.72 24.05 -10.55
N MET A 398 5.90 24.61 -10.25
CA MET A 398 6.44 24.68 -8.90
C MET A 398 7.04 26.08 -8.66
N GLN A 399 6.39 26.82 -7.78
CA GLN A 399 6.78 28.14 -7.28
C GLN A 399 7.01 28.05 -5.76
N GLU A 400 7.46 29.13 -5.12
CA GLU A 400 7.74 29.14 -3.68
C GLU A 400 6.54 28.67 -2.84
N TYR A 401 5.36 29.27 -3.06
CA TYR A 401 4.13 29.01 -2.30
C TYR A 401 2.99 28.37 -3.10
N TYR A 402 3.25 27.95 -4.35
CA TYR A 402 2.25 27.37 -5.22
C TYR A 402 2.83 26.23 -6.04
N LEU A 403 2.16 25.09 -6.00
CA LEU A 403 2.45 23.96 -6.86
C LEU A 403 1.17 23.55 -7.60
N SER A 404 1.31 23.15 -8.87
CA SER A 404 0.24 22.44 -9.57
C SER A 404 0.77 21.24 -10.33
N LEU A 405 0.09 20.11 -10.19
CA LEU A 405 0.37 18.89 -10.95
C LEU A 405 -0.91 18.44 -11.64
N LYS A 406 -0.87 18.35 -12.96
CA LYS A 406 -1.92 17.77 -13.78
C LYS A 406 -1.52 16.36 -14.20
N THR A 407 -2.45 15.42 -14.15
CA THR A 407 -2.22 14.03 -14.55
C THR A 407 -3.37 13.53 -15.41
N GLN A 408 -3.07 12.79 -16.47
CA GLN A 408 -4.06 11.95 -17.15
C GLN A 408 -4.07 10.60 -16.46
N VAL A 409 -5.25 10.07 -16.14
CA VAL A 409 -5.38 8.84 -15.35
C VAL A 409 -6.32 7.83 -15.99
N ASN A 410 -6.00 6.54 -15.84
CA ASN A 410 -6.82 5.45 -16.34
C ASN A 410 -7.87 5.04 -15.32
N THR A 411 -9.12 5.40 -15.57
CA THR A 411 -10.24 5.08 -14.68
C THR A 411 -11.49 4.70 -15.48
N ASP A 412 -12.37 3.92 -14.84
CA ASP A 412 -13.71 3.59 -15.34
C ASP A 412 -14.77 4.64 -14.94
N GLY A 413 -14.34 5.76 -14.35
CA GLY A 413 -15.24 6.81 -13.86
C GLY A 413 -15.61 6.67 -12.38
N ARG A 414 -14.96 5.77 -11.64
CA ARG A 414 -15.23 5.50 -10.22
C ARG A 414 -13.94 5.55 -9.41
N LEU A 415 -13.55 6.76 -8.99
CA LEU A 415 -12.50 6.97 -7.99
C LEU A 415 -13.08 6.94 -6.58
N TYR A 416 -12.28 6.54 -5.61
CA TYR A 416 -12.58 6.58 -4.17
C TYR A 416 -11.32 6.99 -3.38
N GLY A 417 -11.51 7.61 -2.21
CA GLY A 417 -10.46 8.29 -1.46
C GLY A 417 -10.66 9.80 -1.39
N VAL A 418 -9.55 10.55 -1.40
CA VAL A 418 -9.40 11.99 -1.11
C VAL A 418 -10.13 12.34 0.18
N GLY A 419 -9.43 12.48 1.29
CA GLY A 419 -10.07 12.60 2.60
C GLY A 419 -9.53 13.74 3.45
N GLU A 420 -10.22 14.10 4.52
CA GLU A 420 -11.49 13.54 4.98
C GLU A 420 -12.69 14.27 4.34
N ARG A 421 -13.81 13.56 4.08
CA ARG A 421 -15.01 14.11 3.40
C ARG A 421 -16.31 13.54 3.95
N ILE A 422 -17.37 14.34 3.94
CA ILE A 422 -18.75 13.90 4.27
C ILE A 422 -19.56 13.74 2.97
N LYS A 423 -19.54 12.53 2.38
CA LYS A 423 -20.38 12.15 1.24
C LYS A 423 -20.39 10.63 1.00
N GLU A 424 -20.97 10.18 -0.13
CA GLU A 424 -20.76 8.87 -0.70
C GLU A 424 -19.28 8.52 -0.91
N PHE A 425 -19.01 7.21 -0.90
CA PHE A 425 -17.65 6.64 -0.99
C PHE A 425 -16.96 6.94 -2.33
N PHE A 426 -17.68 6.79 -3.45
CA PHE A 426 -17.15 7.18 -4.77
C PHE A 426 -17.19 8.69 -4.95
N ILE A 427 -16.15 9.21 -5.59
CA ILE A 427 -15.93 10.65 -5.78
C ILE A 427 -16.55 11.08 -7.12
N PRO A 428 -17.53 11.98 -7.15
CA PRO A 428 -18.01 12.59 -8.39
C PRO A 428 -16.94 13.45 -9.10
N GLU A 429 -17.20 13.87 -10.34
CA GLU A 429 -16.42 14.97 -10.93
C GLU A 429 -16.57 16.24 -10.07
N GLY A 430 -15.47 16.95 -9.85
CA GLY A 430 -15.50 18.10 -8.96
C GLY A 430 -14.13 18.49 -8.41
N ILE A 431 -14.14 19.33 -7.38
CA ILE A 431 -12.96 19.75 -6.62
C ILE A 431 -13.11 19.35 -5.15
N TYR A 432 -12.03 18.88 -4.55
CA TYR A 432 -12.01 18.33 -3.20
C TYR A 432 -10.82 18.91 -2.44
N THR A 433 -11.04 19.44 -1.24
CA THR A 433 -10.00 20.14 -0.49
C THR A 433 -9.50 19.28 0.67
N THR A 434 -8.20 19.15 0.82
CA THR A 434 -7.58 18.54 2.00
C THR A 434 -6.79 19.58 2.78
N TRP A 435 -7.30 19.93 3.95
CA TRP A 435 -6.73 20.86 4.92
C TRP A 435 -7.48 20.63 6.23
N ALA A 436 -6.78 20.18 7.27
CA ALA A 436 -7.41 19.87 8.56
C ALA A 436 -8.20 21.08 9.07
N ARG A 437 -9.45 20.88 9.50
CA ARG A 437 -10.30 21.97 10.00
C ARG A 437 -11.45 21.49 10.86
N ASP A 438 -11.66 22.24 11.94
CA ASP A 438 -12.81 22.15 12.82
C ASP A 438 -14.08 22.70 12.14
N ILE A 439 -14.70 21.89 11.29
CA ILE A 439 -16.03 22.15 10.73
C ILE A 439 -16.88 20.88 10.90
N PRO A 440 -18.10 20.96 11.45
CA PRO A 440 -18.90 19.77 11.76
C PRO A 440 -19.46 19.04 10.52
N ASP A 441 -19.98 19.78 9.54
CA ASP A 441 -20.75 19.21 8.44
C ASP A 441 -20.48 19.86 7.06
N PRO A 442 -19.21 20.01 6.62
CA PRO A 442 -18.92 20.59 5.32
C PRO A 442 -19.33 19.60 4.20
N TYR A 443 -20.61 19.62 3.82
CA TYR A 443 -21.18 18.73 2.81
C TYR A 443 -20.44 18.86 1.47
N ASP A 444 -19.72 17.81 1.08
CA ASP A 444 -18.77 17.87 -0.02
C ASP A 444 -19.43 17.60 -1.37
N ASP A 445 -20.03 18.61 -1.97
CA ASP A 445 -20.76 18.50 -3.22
C ASP A 445 -19.87 18.42 -4.49
N GLY A 446 -18.55 18.47 -4.34
CA GLY A 446 -17.59 18.55 -5.44
C GLY A 446 -17.61 19.89 -6.19
N GLN A 447 -18.37 20.89 -5.72
CA GLN A 447 -18.44 22.20 -6.35
C GLN A 447 -17.32 23.11 -5.83
N ARG A 448 -16.85 24.03 -6.69
CA ARG A 448 -15.92 25.09 -6.26
C ARG A 448 -16.65 26.11 -5.37
N PRO A 449 -16.06 26.56 -4.25
CA PRO A 449 -14.81 26.07 -3.66
C PRO A 449 -15.01 24.74 -2.91
N GLY A 450 -13.97 23.87 -2.95
CA GLY A 450 -13.98 22.54 -2.34
C GLY A 450 -14.16 22.58 -0.82
N LYS A 451 -14.55 21.46 -0.24
CA LYS A 451 -14.86 21.31 1.19
C LYS A 451 -13.77 20.50 1.90
N ASN A 452 -13.54 20.81 3.17
CA ASN A 452 -12.53 20.18 4.01
C ASN A 452 -13.01 20.09 5.46
N ILE A 453 -12.55 19.06 6.16
CA ILE A 453 -12.93 18.74 7.53
C ILE A 453 -11.68 18.32 8.34
N TYR A 454 -11.79 17.46 9.36
CA TYR A 454 -10.77 17.22 10.38
C TYR A 454 -9.46 16.62 9.84
N GLY A 455 -9.54 15.64 8.93
CA GLY A 455 -8.37 14.95 8.37
C GLY A 455 -7.89 15.44 7.00
N SER A 456 -6.64 15.10 6.67
CA SER A 456 -6.01 15.38 5.37
C SER A 456 -5.34 14.11 4.79
N HIS A 457 -5.96 13.54 3.75
CA HIS A 457 -5.61 12.27 3.11
C HIS A 457 -5.61 12.44 1.58
N PRO A 458 -4.51 12.94 0.99
CA PRO A 458 -4.36 13.16 -0.46
C PRO A 458 -4.04 11.85 -1.21
N VAL A 459 -4.86 10.82 -1.01
CA VAL A 459 -4.75 9.51 -1.65
C VAL A 459 -6.05 9.11 -2.33
N TYR A 460 -5.99 8.53 -3.51
CA TYR A 460 -7.16 8.00 -4.21
C TYR A 460 -6.85 6.71 -4.94
N PHE A 461 -7.89 5.94 -5.21
CA PHE A 461 -7.83 4.63 -5.83
C PHE A 461 -8.94 4.46 -6.85
N THR A 462 -8.73 3.55 -7.80
CA THR A 462 -9.75 3.09 -8.73
C THR A 462 -9.56 1.59 -8.98
N ARG A 463 -10.65 0.92 -9.34
CA ARG A 463 -10.56 -0.49 -9.74
C ARG A 463 -10.05 -0.59 -11.18
N ALA A 464 -9.62 -1.78 -11.57
CA ALA A 464 -9.27 -2.08 -12.95
C ALA A 464 -10.43 -1.69 -13.89
N LYS A 465 -10.13 -0.85 -14.88
CA LYS A 465 -11.03 -0.55 -15.99
C LYS A 465 -11.11 -1.75 -16.93
N SER A 466 -12.23 -1.91 -17.65
CA SER A 466 -12.34 -2.93 -18.71
C SER A 466 -11.15 -2.87 -19.68
N GLY A 467 -10.45 -3.99 -19.83
CA GLY A 467 -9.21 -4.10 -20.63
C GLY A 467 -7.90 -3.82 -19.87
N SER A 468 -7.97 -3.37 -18.61
CA SER A 468 -6.83 -3.30 -17.68
C SER A 468 -6.89 -4.47 -16.70
N LYS A 469 -5.72 -4.99 -16.31
CA LYS A 469 -5.61 -6.06 -15.29
C LYS A 469 -5.49 -5.56 -13.86
N TYR A 470 -5.04 -4.32 -13.66
CA TYR A 470 -4.63 -3.83 -12.34
C TYR A 470 -5.62 -2.79 -11.80
N HIS A 471 -6.00 -2.99 -10.55
CA HIS A 471 -6.51 -1.95 -9.66
C HIS A 471 -5.32 -1.08 -9.24
N TRP A 472 -5.57 0.22 -9.05
CA TRP A 472 -4.47 1.12 -8.73
C TRP A 472 -4.88 2.29 -7.86
N GLY A 473 -3.90 2.88 -7.18
CA GLY A 473 -4.06 4.13 -6.45
C GLY A 473 -2.82 5.00 -6.51
N MET A 474 -3.00 6.27 -6.11
CA MET A 474 -1.93 7.25 -6.00
C MET A 474 -2.08 8.04 -4.70
N LEU A 475 -1.01 8.11 -3.93
CA LEU A 475 -0.82 9.04 -2.82
C LEU A 475 0.08 10.18 -3.28
N ASN A 476 -0.30 11.44 -3.01
CA ASN A 476 0.62 12.57 -3.03
C ASN A 476 0.95 12.96 -1.58
N LEU A 477 2.08 12.47 -1.05
CA LEU A 477 2.48 12.69 0.34
C LEU A 477 2.90 14.16 0.57
N ASN A 478 1.90 15.01 0.81
CA ASN A 478 2.06 16.44 1.01
C ASN A 478 1.04 16.93 2.05
N ALA A 479 1.51 17.63 3.09
CA ALA A 479 0.68 18.11 4.20
C ALA A 479 0.13 19.54 4.02
N ASN A 480 0.59 20.25 2.98
CA ASN A 480 0.10 21.59 2.67
C ASN A 480 -1.37 21.58 2.25
N ALA A 481 -2.05 22.71 2.38
CA ALA A 481 -3.39 22.90 1.88
C ALA A 481 -3.41 22.61 0.37
N GLN A 482 -4.34 21.76 -0.08
CA GLN A 482 -4.45 21.42 -1.49
C GLN A 482 -5.88 21.14 -1.94
N ASP A 483 -6.17 21.50 -3.19
CA ASP A 483 -7.35 21.08 -3.92
C ASP A 483 -6.99 19.99 -4.94
N THR A 484 -7.78 18.92 -4.96
CA THR A 484 -7.74 17.87 -5.99
C THR A 484 -8.98 18.02 -6.87
N GLU A 485 -8.77 18.42 -8.13
CA GLU A 485 -9.82 18.52 -9.14
C GLU A 485 -9.83 17.25 -9.99
N ILE A 486 -11.01 16.64 -10.12
CA ILE A 486 -11.23 15.37 -10.82
C ILE A 486 -12.20 15.59 -11.96
N LYS A 487 -11.81 15.15 -13.16
CA LYS A 487 -12.68 15.04 -14.33
C LYS A 487 -12.61 13.62 -14.89
N TYR A 488 -13.74 13.01 -15.18
CA TYR A 488 -13.84 11.72 -15.90
C TYR A 488 -13.91 11.95 -17.41
N THR A 489 -13.13 12.92 -17.87
CA THR A 489 -12.86 13.22 -19.26
C THR A 489 -11.35 13.28 -19.43
N GLY A 490 -10.83 12.75 -20.52
CA GLY A 490 -9.38 12.67 -20.73
C GLY A 490 -9.00 11.52 -21.63
N SER A 491 -7.76 11.55 -22.10
CA SER A 491 -7.23 10.57 -23.05
C SER A 491 -7.16 9.15 -22.51
N LEU A 492 -7.02 8.99 -21.18
CA LEU A 492 -7.01 7.69 -20.48
C LEU A 492 -8.33 7.35 -19.76
N GLY A 493 -9.31 8.26 -19.76
CA GLY A 493 -10.59 8.11 -19.08
C GLY A 493 -10.79 9.03 -17.87
N GLY A 494 -9.73 9.70 -17.40
CA GLY A 494 -9.83 10.78 -16.43
C GLY A 494 -8.63 11.72 -16.46
N GLU A 495 -8.80 12.87 -15.81
CA GLU A 495 -7.82 13.92 -15.60
C GLU A 495 -7.92 14.38 -14.15
N ILE A 496 -6.79 14.36 -13.42
CA ILE A 496 -6.72 14.79 -12.02
C ILE A 496 -5.69 15.91 -11.91
N SER A 497 -6.08 17.03 -11.33
CA SER A 497 -5.21 18.19 -11.09
C SER A 497 -5.11 18.49 -9.60
N HIS A 498 -3.89 18.54 -9.07
CA HIS A 498 -3.59 18.97 -7.71
C HIS A 498 -3.13 20.43 -7.73
N TYR A 499 -3.74 21.28 -6.90
CA TYR A 499 -3.34 22.67 -6.69
C TYR A 499 -2.98 22.85 -5.21
N ILE A 500 -1.70 23.06 -4.92
CA ILE A 500 -1.14 23.02 -3.56
C ILE A 500 -0.63 24.40 -3.19
N THR A 501 -0.98 24.87 -1.99
CA THR A 501 -0.52 26.14 -1.44
C THR A 501 0.42 25.88 -0.27
N GLY A 502 1.71 26.15 -0.49
CA GLY A 502 2.76 25.97 0.51
C GLY A 502 4.13 25.66 -0.10
N GLN A 503 5.07 25.29 0.77
CA GLN A 503 6.48 25.10 0.40
C GLN A 503 6.85 23.62 0.20
N GLY A 504 5.87 22.73 0.05
CA GLY A 504 6.07 21.29 -0.13
C GLY A 504 6.60 20.89 -1.51
N ILE A 505 6.55 19.59 -1.80
CA ILE A 505 7.00 18.94 -3.05
C ILE A 505 5.90 18.02 -3.62
N PHE A 506 6.15 17.39 -4.77
CA PHE A 506 5.33 16.24 -5.20
C PHE A 506 6.05 14.94 -4.81
N ASP A 507 5.50 14.22 -3.83
CA ASP A 507 6.04 12.94 -3.34
C ASP A 507 4.99 11.85 -3.61
N LEU A 508 5.02 11.29 -4.83
CA LEU A 508 3.94 10.48 -5.38
C LEU A 508 4.24 8.99 -5.21
N TYR A 509 3.32 8.23 -4.62
CA TYR A 509 3.40 6.77 -4.52
C TYR A 509 2.25 6.16 -5.30
N PHE A 510 2.57 5.21 -6.17
CA PHE A 510 1.64 4.49 -7.02
C PHE A 510 1.53 3.06 -6.52
N PHE A 511 0.32 2.60 -6.27
CA PHE A 511 0.02 1.26 -5.75
C PHE A 511 -0.73 0.46 -6.81
N LEU A 512 -0.31 -0.78 -7.06
CA LEU A 512 -0.80 -1.60 -8.16
C LEU A 512 -1.00 -3.05 -7.72
N ASP A 513 -2.21 -3.57 -7.93
CA ASP A 513 -2.50 -4.98 -7.69
C ASP A 513 -3.58 -5.52 -8.64
N ASN A 514 -3.53 -6.81 -8.98
CA ASN A 514 -4.43 -7.46 -9.94
C ASN A 514 -5.34 -8.53 -9.34
N GLU A 515 -5.32 -8.77 -8.03
CA GLU A 515 -6.17 -9.78 -7.39
C GLU A 515 -7.54 -9.20 -7.03
N LYS A 516 -7.56 -8.13 -6.23
CA LYS A 516 -8.78 -7.45 -5.78
C LYS A 516 -8.53 -5.95 -5.62
N PRO A 517 -9.56 -5.10 -5.72
CA PRO A 517 -9.36 -3.67 -5.51
C PRO A 517 -8.89 -3.34 -4.09
N GLU A 518 -9.13 -4.19 -3.09
CA GLU A 518 -8.61 -4.03 -1.72
C GLU A 518 -7.09 -4.18 -1.67
N HIS A 519 -6.47 -4.95 -2.56
CA HIS A 519 -5.03 -5.21 -2.47
C HIS A 519 -4.20 -3.97 -2.81
N ALA A 520 -4.64 -3.13 -3.74
CA ALA A 520 -4.00 -1.81 -3.95
C ALA A 520 -4.03 -0.93 -2.68
N VAL A 521 -5.06 -1.10 -1.83
CA VAL A 521 -5.16 -0.44 -0.53
C VAL A 521 -4.21 -1.09 0.49
N LYS A 522 -4.02 -2.41 0.43
CA LYS A 522 -3.03 -3.12 1.26
C LYS A 522 -1.61 -2.63 0.97
N GLU A 523 -1.25 -2.44 -0.30
CA GLU A 523 0.04 -1.86 -0.70
C GLU A 523 0.25 -0.45 -0.13
N TYR A 524 -0.82 0.35 -0.08
CA TYR A 524 -0.79 1.63 0.63
C TYR A 524 -0.58 1.45 2.14
N HIS A 525 -1.25 0.49 2.78
CA HIS A 525 -1.05 0.20 4.21
C HIS A 525 0.35 -0.36 4.51
N ASP A 526 0.95 -1.11 3.60
CA ASP A 526 2.34 -1.58 3.69
C ASP A 526 3.31 -0.39 3.73
N LEU A 527 3.03 0.66 2.95
CA LEU A 527 3.81 1.89 2.95
C LEU A 527 3.63 2.70 4.24
N ILE A 528 2.40 2.96 4.67
CA ILE A 528 2.10 3.93 5.74
C ILE A 528 2.06 3.32 7.14
N GLY A 529 2.21 2.00 7.24
CA GLY A 529 2.11 1.24 8.47
C GLY A 529 0.69 0.74 8.75
N TYR A 530 0.62 -0.43 9.38
CA TYR A 530 -0.65 -1.11 9.64
C TYR A 530 -1.48 -0.46 10.75
N PRO A 531 -2.83 -0.57 10.66
CA PRO A 531 -3.73 -0.11 11.70
C PRO A 531 -3.38 -0.72 13.08
N LEU A 532 -3.43 0.10 14.12
CA LEU A 532 -3.20 -0.35 15.49
C LEU A 532 -4.29 -1.34 15.92
N LEU A 533 -3.91 -2.33 16.72
CA LEU A 533 -4.85 -3.26 17.33
C LEU A 533 -5.36 -2.69 18.68
N PRO A 534 -6.61 -2.22 18.78
CA PRO A 534 -7.13 -1.67 20.03
C PRO A 534 -7.17 -2.73 21.14
N PRO A 535 -7.22 -2.35 22.44
CA PRO A 535 -7.50 -3.29 23.50
C PRO A 535 -8.91 -3.88 23.35
N PHE A 536 -9.09 -5.13 23.76
CA PHE A 536 -10.36 -5.87 23.56
C PHE A 536 -11.59 -5.13 24.10
N PHE A 537 -11.47 -4.43 25.24
CA PHE A 537 -12.58 -3.70 25.84
C PHE A 537 -13.05 -2.52 24.99
N ALA A 538 -12.18 -1.91 24.19
CA ALA A 538 -12.55 -0.76 23.35
C ALA A 538 -13.60 -1.15 22.31
N LEU A 539 -13.62 -2.42 21.88
CA LEU A 539 -14.65 -2.96 21.01
C LEU A 539 -16.04 -3.02 21.67
N GLY A 540 -16.15 -2.82 22.97
CA GLY A 540 -17.42 -2.80 23.70
C GLY A 540 -18.37 -1.66 23.27
N TRP A 541 -19.43 -1.49 24.05
CA TRP A 541 -20.32 -0.32 23.92
C TRP A 541 -19.79 0.83 24.77
N ASN A 542 -19.73 2.04 24.18
CA ASN A 542 -19.17 3.25 24.81
C ASN A 542 -20.27 4.31 24.97
N GLN A 543 -20.29 5.02 26.11
CA GLN A 543 -21.19 6.15 26.38
C GLN A 543 -20.41 7.43 26.70
N CYS A 544 -20.81 8.53 26.07
CA CYS A 544 -20.27 9.87 26.31
C CYS A 544 -21.37 10.93 26.18
N ARG A 545 -21.09 12.16 26.61
CA ARG A 545 -21.85 13.37 26.33
C ARG A 545 -21.00 14.60 26.65
N TYR A 546 -21.11 15.63 25.83
CA TYR A 546 -20.77 16.99 26.23
C TYR A 546 -21.87 17.55 27.14
N GLY A 547 -21.55 17.83 28.40
CA GLY A 547 -22.46 18.46 29.36
C GLY A 547 -22.99 17.53 30.46
N TYR A 548 -22.29 16.43 30.80
CA TYR A 548 -22.53 15.80 32.10
C TYR A 548 -22.14 16.80 33.20
N LYS A 549 -23.02 17.01 34.18
CA LYS A 549 -22.89 18.16 35.09
C LYS A 549 -21.90 17.92 36.21
N ASN A 550 -21.79 16.68 36.69
CA ASN A 550 -21.00 16.32 37.85
C ASN A 550 -20.72 14.81 37.91
N THR A 551 -19.87 14.39 38.85
CA THR A 551 -19.56 12.97 39.08
C THR A 551 -20.79 12.14 39.44
N GLN A 552 -21.79 12.73 40.09
CA GLN A 552 -23.00 11.99 40.46
C GLN A 552 -23.84 11.60 39.24
N GLU A 553 -23.96 12.48 38.25
CA GLU A 553 -24.63 12.18 36.99
C GLU A 553 -23.93 11.05 36.22
N LEU A 554 -22.59 11.06 36.15
CA LEU A 554 -21.81 9.94 35.57
C LEU A 554 -22.11 8.61 36.28
N ARG A 555 -22.20 8.63 37.61
CA ARG A 555 -22.57 7.46 38.41
C ARG A 555 -23.98 6.97 38.07
N GLU A 556 -24.94 7.88 37.96
CA GLU A 556 -26.31 7.56 37.58
C GLU A 556 -26.40 6.95 36.18
N VAL A 557 -25.63 7.45 35.21
CA VAL A 557 -25.56 6.86 33.87
C VAL A 557 -25.12 5.40 33.93
N VAL A 558 -24.01 5.10 34.62
CA VAL A 558 -23.50 3.72 34.76
C VAL A 558 -24.51 2.83 35.50
N GLN A 559 -25.16 3.34 36.54
CA GLN A 559 -26.19 2.61 37.30
C GLN A 559 -27.43 2.34 36.45
N ASN A 560 -27.89 3.31 35.66
CA ASN A 560 -29.07 3.17 34.80
C ASN A 560 -28.83 2.19 33.65
N TYR A 561 -27.63 2.19 33.04
CA TYR A 561 -27.22 1.14 32.10
C TYR A 561 -27.34 -0.26 32.71
N THR A 562 -26.85 -0.41 33.94
CA THR A 562 -26.90 -1.68 34.67
C THR A 562 -28.35 -2.07 35.02
N ALA A 563 -29.15 -1.11 35.52
CA ALA A 563 -30.54 -1.35 35.91
C ALA A 563 -31.45 -1.70 34.72
N ALA A 564 -31.20 -1.08 33.56
CA ALA A 564 -31.93 -1.34 32.32
C ALA A 564 -31.36 -2.53 31.50
N ASP A 565 -30.41 -3.28 32.08
CA ASP A 565 -29.83 -4.50 31.51
C ASP A 565 -29.15 -4.27 30.13
N PHE A 566 -28.51 -3.11 29.96
CA PHE A 566 -27.69 -2.79 28.80
C PHE A 566 -26.21 -3.07 29.05
N PRO A 567 -25.50 -3.74 28.11
CA PRO A 567 -24.05 -3.82 28.16
C PRO A 567 -23.39 -2.44 28.04
N LEU A 568 -22.35 -2.19 28.84
CA LEU A 568 -21.54 -0.97 28.83
C LEU A 568 -20.11 -1.33 29.26
N ASP A 569 -19.12 -1.11 28.39
CA ASP A 569 -17.70 -1.31 28.71
C ASP A 569 -17.04 0.00 29.16
N THR A 570 -17.32 1.11 28.47
CA THR A 570 -16.55 2.35 28.67
C THR A 570 -17.46 3.56 28.90
N ILE A 571 -17.15 4.33 29.94
CA ILE A 571 -17.76 5.64 30.22
C ILE A 571 -16.73 6.73 29.97
N TRP A 572 -17.15 7.81 29.32
CA TRP A 572 -16.28 8.89 28.88
C TRP A 572 -16.66 10.20 29.59
N SER A 573 -15.70 11.11 29.68
CA SER A 573 -15.99 12.50 30.07
C SER A 573 -15.44 13.46 29.04
N ASP A 574 -16.33 14.34 28.60
CA ASP A 574 -16.00 15.54 27.83
C ASP A 574 -15.38 16.62 28.74
N ILE A 575 -15.05 17.79 28.23
CA ILE A 575 -14.27 18.86 28.88
C ILE A 575 -14.86 19.37 30.20
N ASP A 576 -16.13 19.04 30.51
CA ASP A 576 -16.80 19.43 31.76
C ASP A 576 -16.10 18.90 33.01
N TYR A 577 -15.39 17.77 32.92
CA TYR A 577 -14.66 17.22 34.06
C TYR A 577 -13.47 18.09 34.47
N MET A 578 -12.92 18.88 33.54
CA MET A 578 -11.67 19.62 33.71
C MET A 578 -11.86 20.82 34.63
N TYR A 579 -10.83 21.19 35.40
CA TYR A 579 -10.85 22.44 36.14
C TYR A 579 -10.68 23.62 35.17
N LYS A 580 -11.77 24.36 34.91
CA LYS A 580 -11.79 25.50 33.98
C LYS A 580 -11.28 25.15 32.57
N TYR A 581 -11.63 23.96 32.07
CA TYR A 581 -11.23 23.48 30.73
C TYR A 581 -9.72 23.39 30.51
N ARG A 582 -8.96 23.13 31.59
CA ARG A 582 -7.50 22.99 31.52
C ARG A 582 -7.14 21.51 31.41
N ASP A 583 -6.41 21.14 30.37
CA ASP A 583 -5.85 19.79 30.21
C ASP A 583 -5.05 19.35 31.44
N PHE A 584 -4.99 18.04 31.68
CA PHE A 584 -4.31 17.41 32.82
C PHE A 584 -4.83 17.84 34.20
N THR A 585 -6.06 18.38 34.27
CA THR A 585 -6.72 18.72 35.53
C THR A 585 -8.14 18.15 35.55
N TYR A 586 -8.70 17.96 36.74
CA TYR A 586 -10.13 17.76 36.92
C TYR A 586 -10.66 18.67 38.04
N ASP A 587 -11.94 19.03 38.02
CA ASP A 587 -12.60 19.88 39.02
C ASP A 587 -12.84 19.13 40.34
N LYS A 588 -11.75 18.79 41.02
CA LYS A 588 -11.71 17.94 42.21
C LYS A 588 -12.43 18.50 43.43
N ASP A 589 -12.59 19.82 43.49
CA ASP A 589 -13.18 20.53 44.62
C ASP A 589 -14.59 21.07 44.32
N GLY A 590 -15.01 21.05 43.04
CA GLY A 590 -16.31 21.53 42.57
C GLY A 590 -17.25 20.40 42.16
N GLU A 591 -17.79 20.51 40.95
CA GLU A 591 -18.85 19.60 40.44
C GLU A 591 -18.33 18.18 40.21
N TYR A 592 -17.03 18.02 39.90
CA TYR A 592 -16.41 16.72 39.65
C TYR A 592 -15.66 16.15 40.87
N LYS A 593 -16.03 16.62 42.06
CA LYS A 593 -15.51 16.06 43.31
C LYS A 593 -15.81 14.57 43.43
N GLY A 594 -14.75 13.79 43.67
CA GLY A 594 -14.82 12.33 43.83
C GLY A 594 -14.81 11.56 42.50
N LEU A 595 -14.45 12.19 41.38
CA LEU A 595 -14.28 11.54 40.08
C LEU A 595 -13.29 10.35 40.14
N ASP A 596 -12.17 10.53 40.84
CA ASP A 596 -11.18 9.48 41.14
C ASP A 596 -11.81 8.26 41.83
N THR A 597 -12.67 8.52 42.82
CA THR A 597 -13.38 7.47 43.58
C THR A 597 -14.43 6.79 42.71
N PHE A 598 -15.16 7.55 41.88
CA PHE A 598 -16.10 7.00 40.88
C PHE A 598 -15.39 6.06 39.89
N ILE A 599 -14.27 6.49 39.31
CA ILE A 599 -13.48 5.67 38.38
C ILE A 599 -13.06 4.37 39.07
N LYS A 600 -12.56 4.45 40.30
CA LYS A 600 -12.11 3.26 41.04
C LYS A 600 -13.25 2.31 41.41
N GLU A 601 -14.31 2.82 42.03
CA GLU A 601 -15.34 2.00 42.71
C GLU A 601 -16.54 1.66 41.80
N ASP A 602 -16.91 2.56 40.91
CA ASP A 602 -18.09 2.38 40.05
C ASP A 602 -17.73 1.92 38.63
N VAL A 603 -16.50 2.17 38.17
CA VAL A 603 -16.02 1.81 36.83
C VAL A 603 -15.11 0.59 36.92
N HIS A 604 -13.87 0.72 37.42
CA HIS A 604 -12.87 -0.35 37.42
C HIS A 604 -13.26 -1.55 38.26
N ALA A 605 -13.76 -1.36 39.48
CA ALA A 605 -14.20 -2.46 40.35
C ALA A 605 -15.37 -3.28 39.76
N LYS A 606 -16.07 -2.74 38.74
CA LYS A 606 -17.15 -3.40 38.00
C LYS A 606 -16.72 -3.89 36.61
N GLY A 607 -15.41 -3.91 36.32
CA GLY A 607 -14.85 -4.38 35.06
C GLY A 607 -15.14 -3.46 33.86
N LYS A 608 -15.36 -2.17 34.11
CA LYS A 608 -15.54 -1.13 33.09
C LYS A 608 -14.30 -0.27 32.97
N TYR A 609 -14.27 0.62 31.98
CA TYR A 609 -13.13 1.45 31.61
C TYR A 609 -13.51 2.93 31.51
N TYR A 610 -12.54 3.81 31.74
CA TYR A 610 -12.73 5.27 31.72
C TYR A 610 -11.84 5.96 30.68
N VAL A 611 -12.41 6.90 29.91
CA VAL A 611 -11.67 7.68 28.91
C VAL A 611 -11.98 9.17 29.04
N PRO A 612 -10.99 10.02 29.40
CA PRO A 612 -11.11 11.47 29.37
C PRO A 612 -10.72 12.07 28.01
N ILE A 613 -11.31 13.22 27.69
CA ILE A 613 -10.85 14.13 26.63
C ILE A 613 -9.62 14.93 27.07
N LEU A 614 -8.76 15.27 26.10
CA LEU A 614 -7.68 16.25 26.16
C LEU A 614 -7.68 17.05 24.84
N ASP A 615 -7.47 18.35 24.93
CA ASP A 615 -7.52 19.26 23.79
C ASP A 615 -6.12 19.52 23.17
N GLY A 616 -6.10 20.08 21.96
CA GLY A 616 -4.86 20.53 21.31
C GLY A 616 -4.25 21.82 21.90
N GLY A 617 -5.00 22.59 22.69
CA GLY A 617 -4.61 23.93 23.16
C GLY A 617 -4.56 24.07 24.68
N MET A 618 -3.39 24.40 25.20
CA MET A 618 -3.13 24.57 26.63
C MET A 618 -3.51 25.97 27.13
N ALA A 619 -4.31 26.07 28.19
CA ALA A 619 -4.65 27.35 28.81
C ALA A 619 -3.41 28.20 29.19
N VAL A 620 -3.39 29.47 28.80
CA VAL A 620 -2.29 30.40 29.11
C VAL A 620 -2.37 30.88 30.57
N VAL A 621 -1.76 30.10 31.47
CA VAL A 621 -1.70 30.38 32.92
C VAL A 621 -0.31 29.99 33.44
N ASN A 622 0.57 30.98 33.58
CA ASN A 622 1.97 30.79 33.99
C ASN A 622 2.14 31.01 35.50
N ASP A 623 1.55 30.14 36.32
CA ASP A 623 1.71 30.15 37.78
C ASP A 623 1.52 28.74 38.37
N ASP A 624 1.66 28.62 39.69
CA ASP A 624 1.54 27.34 40.41
C ASP A 624 0.12 26.75 40.38
N SER A 625 -0.90 27.52 39.97
CA SER A 625 -2.27 27.00 39.80
C SER A 625 -2.45 26.19 38.53
N TYR A 626 -1.48 26.23 37.60
CA TYR A 626 -1.48 25.36 36.42
C TYR A 626 -0.07 24.84 36.08
N PRO A 627 0.44 23.85 36.85
CA PRO A 627 1.81 23.36 36.71
C PRO A 627 2.14 22.78 35.33
N ALA A 628 1.17 22.16 34.64
CA ALA A 628 1.38 21.58 33.32
C ALA A 628 1.83 22.65 32.31
N PHE A 629 1.16 23.80 32.28
CA PHE A 629 1.54 24.92 31.40
C PHE A 629 2.89 25.50 31.78
N THR A 630 3.10 25.77 33.07
CA THR A 630 4.36 26.35 33.57
C THR A 630 5.56 25.44 33.26
N ARG A 631 5.42 24.11 33.40
CA ARG A 631 6.48 23.16 33.02
C ARG A 631 6.70 23.12 31.52
N GLY A 632 5.65 23.10 30.71
CA GLY A 632 5.76 23.13 29.24
C GLY A 632 6.48 24.39 28.76
N LEU A 633 6.15 25.54 29.35
CA LEU A 633 6.78 26.82 29.02
C LEU A 633 8.29 26.79 29.36
N ASN A 634 8.65 26.31 30.55
CA ASN A 634 10.04 26.21 30.97
C ASN A 634 10.88 25.24 30.10
N GLN A 635 10.23 24.26 29.45
CA GLN A 635 10.88 23.32 28.55
C GLN A 635 10.90 23.79 27.08
N GLY A 636 10.25 24.91 26.77
CA GLY A 636 10.10 25.42 25.41
C GLY A 636 9.20 24.54 24.54
N ALA A 637 8.10 24.03 25.11
CA ALA A 637 7.23 23.05 24.48
C ALA A 637 6.18 23.62 23.52
N TYR A 638 6.09 24.95 23.35
CA TYR A 638 5.00 25.60 22.63
C TYR A 638 5.45 26.18 21.28
N ILE A 639 4.52 26.17 20.32
CA ILE A 639 4.67 26.83 19.01
C ILE A 639 4.92 28.32 19.20
N LEU A 640 5.82 28.87 18.40
CA LEU A 640 6.25 30.26 18.51
C LEU A 640 5.46 31.16 17.55
N SER A 641 5.30 32.42 17.94
CA SER A 641 4.74 33.45 17.06
C SER A 641 5.68 33.71 15.88
N GLY A 642 5.11 34.06 14.73
CA GLY A 642 5.87 34.57 13.58
C GLY A 642 6.61 35.89 13.86
N ASN A 643 6.23 36.60 14.92
CA ASN A 643 6.81 37.89 15.34
C ASN A 643 7.57 37.75 16.67
N ALA A 644 8.77 38.33 16.76
CA ALA A 644 9.68 38.19 17.91
C ALA A 644 9.36 39.15 19.09
N LYS A 645 8.11 39.58 19.26
CA LYS A 645 7.73 40.56 20.29
C LYS A 645 7.08 39.88 21.49
N SER A 646 7.74 39.94 22.64
CA SER A 646 7.26 39.44 23.94
C SER A 646 5.94 40.09 24.36
N ASP A 647 5.00 39.34 24.94
CA ASP A 647 3.91 39.92 25.76
C ASP A 647 3.25 38.86 26.65
N LYS A 648 2.52 39.33 27.68
CA LYS A 648 1.93 38.54 28.77
C LYS A 648 2.92 37.67 29.55
N GLY A 649 4.19 38.05 29.57
CA GLY A 649 5.24 37.27 30.23
C GLY A 649 5.57 35.95 29.52
N LEU A 650 5.08 35.76 28.29
CA LEU A 650 5.45 34.65 27.42
C LEU A 650 6.31 35.20 26.29
N GLU A 651 7.60 34.87 26.32
CA GLU A 651 8.52 35.31 25.28
C GLU A 651 8.31 34.45 24.03
N ASN A 652 7.83 35.07 22.94
CA ASN A 652 7.69 34.50 21.60
C ASN A 652 6.70 33.32 21.43
N VAL A 653 5.87 32.97 22.41
CA VAL A 653 4.86 31.90 22.27
C VAL A 653 3.64 32.38 21.48
N PHE A 654 3.15 31.58 20.52
CA PHE A 654 1.91 31.86 19.80
C PHE A 654 0.70 31.69 20.72
N VAL A 655 -0.22 32.66 20.70
CA VAL A 655 -1.46 32.63 21.51
C VAL A 655 -2.70 32.63 20.63
N GLY A 656 -3.41 31.51 20.65
CA GLY A 656 -4.75 31.35 20.10
C GLY A 656 -5.83 31.36 21.19
N LYS A 657 -6.97 30.76 20.89
CA LYS A 657 -8.10 30.64 21.82
C LYS A 657 -8.90 29.38 21.57
N VAL A 658 -9.15 28.60 22.62
CA VAL A 658 -10.08 27.46 22.62
C VAL A 658 -10.91 27.49 23.92
N TRP A 659 -11.39 26.34 24.41
CA TRP A 659 -12.27 26.21 25.58
C TRP A 659 -11.83 26.98 26.85
N PRO A 660 -10.57 26.91 27.32
CA PRO A 660 -10.12 27.65 28.50
C PRO A 660 -9.94 29.16 28.28
N GLY A 661 -10.23 29.69 27.09
CA GLY A 661 -9.88 31.04 26.69
C GLY A 661 -8.55 31.08 25.95
N TYR A 662 -7.66 32.01 26.28
CA TYR A 662 -6.36 32.10 25.61
C TYR A 662 -5.57 30.80 25.78
N ALA A 663 -5.05 30.28 24.67
CA ALA A 663 -4.37 28.99 24.62
C ALA A 663 -3.04 29.07 23.86
N ALA A 664 -2.06 28.29 24.30
CA ALA A 664 -0.83 28.01 23.58
C ALA A 664 -0.84 26.56 23.08
N TYR A 665 -0.24 26.31 21.93
CA TYR A 665 -0.30 25.01 21.27
C TYR A 665 1.04 24.29 21.44
N PRO A 666 1.06 23.07 22.00
CA PRO A 666 2.28 22.28 22.07
C PRO A 666 2.85 22.01 20.68
N ASP A 667 4.17 22.11 20.54
CA ASP A 667 4.87 21.84 19.31
C ASP A 667 5.41 20.40 19.29
N PHE A 668 4.61 19.48 18.76
CA PHE A 668 4.94 18.04 18.72
C PHE A 668 6.05 17.66 17.72
N THR A 669 6.60 18.63 16.99
CA THR A 669 7.83 18.45 16.20
C THR A 669 9.07 18.34 17.11
N ASN A 670 8.96 18.77 18.36
CA ASN A 670 10.06 18.85 19.31
C ASN A 670 10.04 17.67 20.29
N GLU A 671 11.13 16.91 20.36
CA GLU A 671 11.28 15.80 21.31
C GLU A 671 11.09 16.21 22.78
N LYS A 672 11.43 17.46 23.15
CA LYS A 672 11.18 17.98 24.50
C LYS A 672 9.69 18.09 24.79
N THR A 673 8.90 18.54 23.82
CA THR A 673 7.43 18.57 23.93
C THR A 673 6.89 17.16 24.09
N ASN A 674 7.39 16.20 23.30
CA ASN A 674 6.97 14.80 23.38
C ASN A 674 7.26 14.18 24.75
N LYS A 675 8.42 14.49 25.32
CA LYS A 675 8.78 14.09 26.69
C LYS A 675 7.87 14.75 27.73
N TRP A 676 7.69 16.06 27.65
CA TRP A 676 6.82 16.83 28.54
C TRP A 676 5.39 16.29 28.52
N TRP A 677 4.81 16.06 27.33
CA TRP A 677 3.46 15.51 27.17
C TRP A 677 3.29 14.17 27.89
N LYS A 678 4.25 13.25 27.74
CA LYS A 678 4.25 11.95 28.45
C LYS A 678 4.39 12.10 29.96
N GLU A 679 5.18 13.07 30.43
CA GLU A 679 5.30 13.39 31.86
C GLU A 679 3.99 13.95 32.43
N GLU A 680 3.28 14.80 31.69
CA GLU A 680 1.96 15.32 32.07
C GLU A 680 0.89 14.23 32.07
N LEU A 681 0.87 13.34 31.06
CA LEU A 681 0.00 12.16 31.06
C LEU A 681 0.23 11.27 32.28
N LYS A 682 1.49 11.05 32.65
CA LYS A 682 1.86 10.28 33.85
C LYS A 682 1.40 10.97 35.13
N SER A 683 1.57 12.29 35.22
CA SER A 683 1.08 13.08 36.35
C SER A 683 -0.44 13.00 36.45
N PHE A 684 -1.14 13.15 35.34
CA PHE A 684 -2.60 13.12 35.29
C PHE A 684 -3.16 11.74 35.61
N TYR A 685 -2.51 10.66 35.15
CA TYR A 685 -2.88 9.28 35.50
C TYR A 685 -2.80 9.01 37.01
N SER A 686 -1.92 9.73 37.72
CA SER A 686 -1.81 9.63 39.19
C SER A 686 -2.97 10.30 39.93
N GLU A 687 -3.65 11.25 39.29
CA GLU A 687 -4.85 11.90 39.82
C GLU A 687 -6.11 11.10 39.46
N ILE A 688 -6.27 10.70 38.20
CA ILE A 688 -7.36 9.84 37.73
C ILE A 688 -6.86 8.72 36.80
N GLN A 689 -7.21 7.48 37.11
CA GLN A 689 -6.70 6.31 36.38
C GLN A 689 -7.50 6.06 35.10
N PHE A 690 -7.05 6.64 33.98
CA PHE A 690 -7.70 6.46 32.67
C PHE A 690 -7.21 5.21 31.90
N ASP A 691 -8.04 4.66 31.03
CA ASP A 691 -7.77 3.45 30.24
C ASP A 691 -7.55 3.72 28.75
N GLY A 692 -7.85 4.93 28.31
CA GLY A 692 -7.65 5.44 26.95
C GLY A 692 -7.61 6.97 26.97
N LEU A 693 -7.40 7.59 25.81
CA LEU A 693 -7.42 9.04 25.61
C LEU A 693 -8.33 9.41 24.45
N TRP A 694 -9.01 10.55 24.59
CA TRP A 694 -9.67 11.22 23.48
C TRP A 694 -8.91 12.52 23.20
N LEU A 695 -8.26 12.61 22.05
CA LEU A 695 -7.53 13.80 21.60
C LEU A 695 -8.46 14.58 20.66
N ASP A 696 -8.84 15.79 21.07
CA ASP A 696 -9.79 16.62 20.34
C ASP A 696 -9.23 18.02 20.08
N MET A 697 -9.92 18.79 19.22
CA MET A 697 -9.56 20.17 18.88
C MET A 697 -8.16 20.27 18.26
N ASN A 698 -7.67 19.18 17.66
CA ASN A 698 -6.27 18.97 17.30
C ASN A 698 -6.00 19.01 15.79
N GLU A 699 -6.80 19.77 15.03
CA GLU A 699 -6.47 20.13 13.64
C GLU A 699 -5.18 20.95 13.46
N ALA A 700 -4.76 21.91 14.31
CA ALA A 700 -5.32 22.41 15.57
C ALA A 700 -6.42 23.47 15.39
N SER A 701 -7.53 23.31 16.11
CA SER A 701 -8.62 24.29 16.12
C SER A 701 -8.23 25.55 16.88
N ASN A 702 -8.67 26.70 16.38
CA ASN A 702 -8.44 28.00 17.00
C ASN A 702 -9.66 28.89 16.80
N PHE A 703 -10.25 29.42 17.87
CA PHE A 703 -11.42 30.30 17.80
C PHE A 703 -11.09 31.73 17.33
N CYS A 704 -9.80 32.02 17.09
CA CYS A 704 -9.33 33.19 16.37
C CYS A 704 -8.93 32.80 14.95
N SER A 705 -9.11 33.71 13.98
CA SER A 705 -8.49 33.53 12.67
C SER A 705 -7.04 34.03 12.72
N GLY A 706 -6.07 33.11 12.74
CA GLY A 706 -4.65 33.43 12.98
C GLY A 706 -4.35 33.71 14.46
N GLY A 707 -3.51 34.70 14.78
CA GLY A 707 -3.20 35.04 16.19
C GLY A 707 -4.35 35.78 16.91
N CYS A 708 -4.56 35.51 18.20
CA CYS A 708 -5.56 36.26 18.99
C CYS A 708 -5.08 37.63 19.49
N LEU A 709 -3.78 37.88 19.48
CA LEU A 709 -3.18 39.15 19.88
C LEU A 709 -2.53 39.78 18.65
N ASP A 710 -2.64 41.11 18.50
CA ASP A 710 -2.09 41.84 17.34
C ASP A 710 -0.60 41.60 17.14
N LYS A 711 0.14 41.44 18.23
CA LYS A 711 1.57 41.13 18.22
C LYS A 711 1.88 39.76 17.60
N ASP A 712 0.95 38.80 17.70
CA ASP A 712 1.17 37.41 17.27
C ASP A 712 1.00 37.29 15.76
N ARG A 713 0.49 38.37 15.14
CA ARG A 713 0.29 38.51 13.71
C ARG A 713 1.50 39.21 13.12
N VAL A 714 2.11 38.59 12.11
CA VAL A 714 3.08 39.27 11.25
C VAL A 714 2.33 40.38 10.50
N PRO A 715 2.93 41.58 10.30
CA PRO A 715 2.32 42.62 9.47
C PRO A 715 1.89 42.04 8.12
N MET A 716 0.67 42.35 7.67
CA MET A 716 0.09 41.76 6.46
C MET A 716 0.96 41.93 5.21
N SER A 717 1.76 43.00 5.11
CA SER A 717 2.71 43.21 4.00
C SER A 717 3.92 42.28 4.01
N GLU A 718 4.21 41.64 5.15
CA GLU A 718 5.35 40.74 5.37
C GLU A 718 4.91 39.27 5.55
N SER A 719 3.65 39.04 5.90
CA SER A 719 3.04 37.72 6.14
C SER A 719 3.07 36.84 4.90
N VAL A 720 3.21 35.53 5.11
CA VAL A 720 3.08 34.54 4.03
C VAL A 720 1.71 34.59 3.36
N ILE A 721 0.64 34.95 4.08
CA ILE A 721 -0.71 34.99 3.51
C ILE A 721 -0.81 35.95 2.32
N SER A 722 -0.06 37.06 2.30
CA SER A 722 -0.06 38.02 1.20
C SER A 722 0.75 37.57 -0.01
N LYS A 723 1.55 36.51 0.14
CA LYS A 723 2.38 35.91 -0.91
C LYS A 723 1.69 34.74 -1.60
N LEU A 724 0.57 34.25 -1.04
CA LEU A 724 -0.18 33.14 -1.61
C LEU A 724 -0.87 33.59 -2.90
N THR A 725 -0.60 32.88 -4.00
CA THR A 725 -1.24 33.12 -5.31
C THR A 725 -2.48 32.25 -5.52
N TYR A 726 -2.64 31.21 -4.69
CA TYR A 726 -3.79 30.31 -4.67
C TYR A 726 -4.20 30.02 -3.23
N THR A 727 -5.48 29.82 -2.96
CA THR A 727 -6.00 29.43 -1.65
C THR A 727 -7.04 28.32 -1.85
N PRO A 728 -6.73 27.08 -1.45
CA PRO A 728 -7.65 25.95 -1.51
C PRO A 728 -8.83 26.13 -0.55
N GLY A 729 -9.96 25.53 -0.90
CA GLY A 729 -11.14 25.44 -0.04
C GLY A 729 -11.99 26.72 0.10
N VAL A 730 -13.07 26.60 0.86
CA VAL A 730 -14.09 27.67 1.02
C VAL A 730 -13.58 28.87 1.82
N ASN A 731 -12.75 28.60 2.81
CA ASN A 731 -12.37 29.57 3.84
C ASN A 731 -10.89 29.93 3.72
N LYS A 732 -10.51 31.07 4.27
CA LYS A 732 -9.09 31.42 4.42
C LYS A 732 -8.38 30.34 5.25
N LEU A 733 -7.12 30.06 4.95
CA LEU A 733 -6.37 29.00 5.64
C LEU A 733 -6.25 29.25 7.15
N GLU A 734 -6.09 30.50 7.57
CA GLU A 734 -6.06 30.89 9.00
C GLU A 734 -7.44 30.91 9.68
N ASP A 735 -8.55 30.76 8.94
CA ASP A 735 -9.86 30.71 9.57
C ASP A 735 -10.02 29.40 10.35
N LYS A 736 -10.43 29.51 11.62
CA LYS A 736 -10.41 28.43 12.61
C LYS A 736 -9.04 27.73 12.79
N SER A 737 -7.94 28.40 12.45
CA SER A 737 -6.58 27.84 12.48
C SER A 737 -5.59 28.86 13.02
N MET A 738 -4.37 28.42 13.30
CA MET A 738 -3.26 29.27 13.74
C MET A 738 -2.79 30.19 12.60
N SER A 739 -1.89 31.13 12.92
CA SER A 739 -1.31 31.96 11.85
C SER A 739 -0.37 31.11 11.00
N LEU A 740 -0.43 31.24 9.67
CA LEU A 740 0.44 30.49 8.76
C LEU A 740 1.93 30.80 8.99
N ASP A 741 2.23 31.96 9.58
CA ASP A 741 3.57 32.41 9.92
C ASP A 741 4.07 31.90 11.29
N ALA A 742 3.23 31.18 12.06
CA ALA A 742 3.67 30.57 13.31
C ALA A 742 4.80 29.56 13.05
N LYS A 743 5.73 29.46 14.00
CA LYS A 743 7.01 28.76 13.81
C LYS A 743 7.13 27.55 14.72
N HIS A 744 7.52 26.43 14.12
CA HIS A 744 7.87 25.20 14.81
C HIS A 744 9.37 25.14 15.14
N SER A 745 9.71 24.26 16.07
CA SER A 745 11.06 24.09 16.62
C SER A 745 12.07 23.55 15.60
N ASP A 746 11.59 22.87 14.55
CA ASP A 746 12.39 22.38 13.43
C ASP A 746 12.65 23.45 12.35
N GLY A 747 12.14 24.66 12.55
CA GLY A 747 12.31 25.79 11.64
C GLY A 747 11.25 25.91 10.55
N GLN A 748 10.26 25.02 10.51
CA GLN A 748 9.13 25.10 9.57
C GLN A 748 8.05 26.06 10.04
N LEU A 749 7.22 26.48 9.08
CA LEU A 749 6.04 27.29 9.32
C LEU A 749 4.80 26.41 9.51
N GLU A 750 3.84 26.92 10.26
CA GLU A 750 2.50 26.33 10.38
C GLU A 750 1.84 26.07 9.02
N LEU A 751 2.13 26.90 8.01
CA LEU A 751 1.75 26.65 6.61
C LEU A 751 2.03 25.22 6.12
N ASN A 752 3.15 24.65 6.55
CA ASN A 752 3.63 23.32 6.16
C ASN A 752 3.19 22.23 7.14
N HIS A 753 3.00 22.57 8.41
CA HIS A 753 2.77 21.62 9.49
C HIS A 753 1.34 21.47 9.96
N HIS A 754 0.44 22.39 9.60
CA HIS A 754 -0.92 22.42 10.12
C HIS A 754 -1.60 21.04 10.10
N SER A 755 -1.71 20.42 8.92
CA SER A 755 -2.37 19.12 8.77
C SER A 755 -1.65 17.95 9.45
N LEU A 756 -0.45 18.16 10.02
CA LEU A 756 0.31 17.17 10.79
C LEU A 756 0.08 17.27 12.30
N PHE A 757 -0.60 18.31 12.81
CA PHE A 757 -0.68 18.57 14.26
C PHE A 757 -1.24 17.37 15.04
N GLY A 758 -2.43 16.88 14.68
CA GLY A 758 -3.06 15.73 15.34
C GLY A 758 -2.29 14.41 15.16
N PHE A 759 -1.61 14.26 14.02
CA PHE A 759 -0.71 13.13 13.77
C PHE A 759 0.48 13.13 14.72
N LEU A 760 1.18 14.26 14.81
CA LEU A 760 2.35 14.42 15.67
C LEU A 760 1.97 14.36 17.17
N GLN A 761 0.78 14.82 17.57
CA GLN A 761 0.26 14.65 18.94
C GLN A 761 -0.04 13.17 19.27
N GLY A 762 -0.53 12.41 18.28
CA GLY A 762 -0.88 11.00 18.44
C GLY A 762 0.33 10.13 18.80
N ILE A 763 1.51 10.43 18.27
CA ILE A 763 2.75 9.66 18.47
C ILE A 763 3.18 9.57 19.95
N PRO A 764 3.46 10.69 20.68
CA PRO A 764 3.85 10.61 22.08
C PRO A 764 2.72 10.08 22.97
N SER A 765 1.46 10.30 22.58
CA SER A 765 0.30 9.74 23.27
C SER A 765 0.27 8.20 23.16
N TYR A 766 0.55 7.65 21.98
CA TYR A 766 0.70 6.21 21.76
C TYR A 766 1.88 5.64 22.58
N GLN A 767 3.05 6.28 22.48
CA GLN A 767 4.25 5.87 23.20
C GLN A 767 4.04 5.81 24.72
N TYR A 768 3.21 6.70 25.29
CA TYR A 768 2.86 6.62 26.71
C TYR A 768 2.21 5.27 27.08
N PHE A 769 1.27 4.77 26.27
CA PHE A 769 0.65 3.46 26.56
C PHE A 769 1.65 2.32 26.38
N GLU A 770 2.47 2.37 25.32
CA GLU A 770 3.50 1.38 25.02
C GLU A 770 4.53 1.27 26.17
N GLU A 771 5.07 2.41 26.63
CA GLU A 771 6.01 2.50 27.75
C GLU A 771 5.42 1.97 29.08
N ASN A 772 4.10 1.98 29.21
CA ASN A 772 3.37 1.45 30.36
C ASN A 772 2.85 0.02 30.12
N ASN A 773 3.32 -0.69 29.10
CA ASN A 773 2.93 -2.06 28.73
C ASN A 773 1.41 -2.23 28.53
N LYS A 774 0.75 -1.21 27.97
CA LYS A 774 -0.67 -1.25 27.60
C LYS A 774 -0.82 -1.06 26.09
N ARG A 775 -1.89 -1.64 25.52
CA ARG A 775 -2.31 -1.29 24.18
C ARG A 775 -2.92 0.10 24.20
N ALA A 776 -2.55 0.93 23.23
CA ALA A 776 -3.12 2.25 23.09
C ALA A 776 -4.62 2.15 22.76
N PHE A 777 -5.44 2.89 23.51
CA PHE A 777 -6.80 3.24 23.11
C PHE A 777 -6.87 4.75 23.00
N ILE A 778 -6.68 5.26 21.79
CA ILE A 778 -6.62 6.70 21.53
C ILE A 778 -7.56 7.01 20.38
N ILE A 779 -8.53 7.88 20.61
CA ILE A 779 -9.41 8.41 19.56
C ILE A 779 -8.95 9.85 19.27
N SER A 780 -8.51 10.14 18.04
CA SER A 780 -8.06 11.48 17.60
C SER A 780 -9.02 12.06 16.57
N ARG A 781 -9.30 13.38 16.63
CA ARG A 781 -10.15 14.03 15.64
C ARG A 781 -9.42 14.25 14.34
N SER A 782 -8.37 15.07 14.36
CA SER A 782 -7.55 15.29 13.18
C SER A 782 -6.70 14.07 12.89
N THR A 783 -6.56 13.79 11.59
CA THR A 783 -5.82 12.64 11.08
C THR A 783 -5.02 13.02 9.85
N PHE A 784 -3.86 12.40 9.69
CA PHE A 784 -3.05 12.48 8.48
C PHE A 784 -2.72 11.06 7.97
N VAL A 785 -2.05 10.96 6.82
CA VAL A 785 -1.49 9.71 6.31
C VAL A 785 -0.67 9.01 7.41
N GLY A 786 -0.87 7.70 7.60
CA GLY A 786 -0.18 6.92 8.65
C GLY A 786 -0.76 7.02 10.06
N GLN A 787 -1.78 7.85 10.31
CA GLN A 787 -2.38 8.02 11.64
C GLN A 787 -2.78 6.71 12.31
N GLY A 788 -3.32 5.77 11.53
CA GLY A 788 -3.90 4.53 12.00
C GLY A 788 -2.95 3.64 12.79
N LYS A 789 -1.63 3.85 12.67
CA LYS A 789 -0.60 3.18 13.46
C LYS A 789 -0.58 3.62 14.93
N TYR A 790 -0.96 4.87 15.20
CA TYR A 790 -0.83 5.50 16.51
C TYR A 790 -2.17 5.77 17.19
N THR A 791 -3.17 6.20 16.41
CA THR A 791 -4.50 6.50 16.95
C THR A 791 -5.61 5.98 16.05
N SER A 792 -6.78 5.84 16.66
CA SER A 792 -8.06 5.60 16.02
C SER A 792 -8.81 6.91 15.83
N HIS A 793 -10.04 6.87 15.31
CA HIS A 793 -10.78 8.06 14.91
C HIS A 793 -12.30 7.92 15.11
N TRP A 794 -13.02 9.04 15.09
CA TRP A 794 -14.47 9.09 14.92
C TRP A 794 -14.79 10.19 13.91
N LEU A 795 -15.86 10.03 13.13
CA LEU A 795 -16.23 10.92 12.02
C LEU A 795 -16.68 12.35 12.43
N GLY A 796 -16.36 12.77 13.66
CA GLY A 796 -16.64 14.10 14.18
C GLY A 796 -18.10 14.39 14.51
N ASP A 797 -18.38 15.69 14.53
CA ASP A 797 -19.57 16.35 15.06
C ASP A 797 -20.76 16.24 14.08
N ASN A 798 -21.28 15.03 13.92
CA ASN A 798 -22.43 14.74 13.07
C ASN A 798 -23.75 15.34 13.63
N TYR A 799 -24.82 15.32 12.83
CA TYR A 799 -26.15 15.77 13.27
C TYR A 799 -27.12 14.59 13.47
N SER A 800 -28.10 14.79 14.36
CA SER A 800 -29.24 13.91 14.62
C SER A 800 -30.21 13.83 13.42
N GLY A 801 -29.78 13.20 12.33
CA GLY A 801 -30.57 13.00 11.10
C GLY A 801 -30.25 11.70 10.35
N PHE A 802 -31.22 11.20 9.58
CA PHE A 802 -31.05 9.97 8.78
C PHE A 802 -29.96 10.09 7.70
N ASP A 803 -29.69 11.30 7.20
CA ASP A 803 -28.63 11.53 6.22
C ASP A 803 -27.25 11.29 6.83
N HIS A 804 -27.01 11.74 8.07
CA HIS A 804 -25.75 11.47 8.78
C HIS A 804 -25.61 10.00 9.17
N LEU A 805 -26.70 9.33 9.53
CA LEU A 805 -26.70 7.86 9.66
C LEU A 805 -26.26 7.20 8.35
N ARG A 806 -26.79 7.62 7.19
CA ARG A 806 -26.37 7.07 5.89
C ARG A 806 -24.91 7.38 5.56
N GLN A 807 -24.48 8.62 5.78
CA GLN A 807 -23.11 9.08 5.51
C GLN A 807 -22.07 8.37 6.38
N SER A 808 -22.43 8.02 7.63
CA SER A 808 -21.52 7.31 8.53
C SER A 808 -20.98 6.01 7.94
N VAL A 809 -21.80 5.29 7.17
CA VAL A 809 -21.41 4.02 6.54
C VAL A 809 -20.29 4.25 5.53
N ALA A 810 -20.42 5.30 4.72
CA ALA A 810 -19.42 5.68 3.72
C ALA A 810 -18.17 6.29 4.37
N GLY A 811 -18.32 7.12 5.39
CA GLY A 811 -17.20 7.69 6.14
C GLY A 811 -16.33 6.62 6.78
N ILE A 812 -16.93 5.58 7.37
CA ILE A 812 -16.18 4.44 7.95
C ILE A 812 -15.41 3.67 6.86
N TYR A 813 -16.00 3.46 5.66
CA TYR A 813 -15.25 2.88 4.52
C TYR A 813 -14.03 3.74 4.18
N SER A 814 -14.21 5.06 4.06
CA SER A 814 -13.12 5.97 3.71
C SER A 814 -12.02 5.98 4.76
N MET A 815 -12.34 5.94 6.06
CA MET A 815 -11.30 5.91 7.10
C MET A 815 -10.57 4.56 7.16
N ASN A 816 -11.26 3.45 6.88
CA ASN A 816 -10.59 2.13 6.72
C ASN A 816 -9.65 2.11 5.50
N LEU A 817 -10.03 2.77 4.40
CA LEU A 817 -9.18 2.97 3.22
C LEU A 817 -7.91 3.77 3.57
N TYR A 818 -7.99 4.70 4.53
CA TYR A 818 -6.85 5.50 4.98
C TYR A 818 -5.97 4.80 6.03
N GLY A 819 -6.17 3.51 6.27
CA GLY A 819 -5.42 2.74 7.27
C GLY A 819 -5.93 2.90 8.70
N ILE A 820 -7.13 3.44 8.91
CA ILE A 820 -7.71 3.69 10.25
C ILE A 820 -8.95 2.80 10.43
N ASN A 821 -8.72 1.56 10.83
CA ASN A 821 -9.78 0.54 10.86
C ASN A 821 -10.74 0.66 12.06
N PHE A 822 -10.26 1.16 13.20
CA PHE A 822 -11.10 1.35 14.39
C PHE A 822 -11.73 2.75 14.37
N VAL A 823 -12.86 2.86 13.67
CA VAL A 823 -13.57 4.13 13.42
C VAL A 823 -15.09 3.96 13.57
N GLY A 824 -15.77 5.06 13.90
CA GLY A 824 -17.21 5.09 14.12
C GLY A 824 -17.77 6.50 13.98
N SER A 825 -19.09 6.64 14.14
CA SER A 825 -19.78 7.91 14.19
C SER A 825 -20.54 8.02 15.51
N ASP A 826 -20.81 9.24 15.98
CA ASP A 826 -21.58 9.45 17.20
C ASP A 826 -23.02 8.97 17.01
N ILE A 827 -23.34 7.85 17.65
CA ILE A 827 -24.59 7.13 17.46
C ILE A 827 -25.74 7.96 18.02
N CYS A 828 -26.83 8.04 17.25
CA CYS A 828 -28.01 8.90 17.44
C CYS A 828 -27.83 10.37 17.02
N GLY A 829 -26.60 10.80 16.74
CA GLY A 829 -26.24 12.15 16.30
C GLY A 829 -25.75 13.02 17.47
N PHE A 830 -24.70 13.81 17.24
CA PHE A 830 -24.13 14.72 18.23
C PHE A 830 -24.94 16.02 18.29
N MET A 831 -25.05 16.72 17.16
CA MET A 831 -25.75 18.00 17.05
C MET A 831 -27.27 17.81 16.92
N GLY A 832 -28.02 18.55 17.75
CA GLY A 832 -29.48 18.59 17.72
C GLY A 832 -30.15 17.38 18.37
N ASN A 833 -31.46 17.48 18.58
CA ASN A 833 -32.22 16.45 19.30
C ASN A 833 -32.50 15.23 18.42
N THR A 834 -32.08 14.05 18.89
CA THR A 834 -32.53 12.79 18.31
C THR A 834 -34.00 12.50 18.66
N ASN A 835 -34.56 11.46 18.03
CA ASN A 835 -35.86 10.90 18.41
C ASN A 835 -35.78 9.37 18.47
N GLU A 836 -36.81 8.76 19.07
CA GLU A 836 -36.84 7.33 19.32
C GLU A 836 -36.60 6.48 18.05
N ASN A 837 -37.27 6.81 16.95
CA ASN A 837 -37.13 6.07 15.69
C ASN A 837 -35.70 6.18 15.12
N LEU A 838 -35.15 7.40 15.05
CA LEU A 838 -33.78 7.62 14.55
C LEU A 838 -32.76 6.91 15.45
N CYS A 839 -32.83 7.12 16.76
CA CYS A 839 -31.85 6.56 17.69
C CYS A 839 -31.93 5.03 17.74
N GLN A 840 -33.13 4.43 17.64
CA GLN A 840 -33.27 2.97 17.49
C GLN A 840 -32.55 2.50 16.23
N LYS A 841 -32.84 3.10 15.06
CA LYS A 841 -32.23 2.70 13.79
C LYS A 841 -30.72 2.88 13.80
N TRP A 842 -30.23 3.99 14.35
CA TRP A 842 -28.81 4.26 14.46
C TRP A 842 -28.14 3.29 15.42
N THR A 843 -28.75 2.93 16.55
CA THR A 843 -28.19 1.92 17.46
C THR A 843 -28.09 0.55 16.78
N LEU A 844 -29.08 0.16 15.98
CA LEU A 844 -29.06 -1.10 15.23
C LEU A 844 -27.89 -1.18 14.25
N VAL A 845 -27.57 -0.07 13.55
CA VAL A 845 -26.44 0.01 12.62
C VAL A 845 -25.12 0.19 13.38
N GLY A 846 -25.09 1.14 14.31
CA GLY A 846 -23.92 1.54 15.08
C GLY A 846 -23.42 0.49 16.06
N ALA A 847 -24.26 -0.49 16.44
CA ALA A 847 -23.82 -1.70 17.13
C ALA A 847 -22.78 -2.49 16.32
N PHE A 848 -22.73 -2.32 14.99
CA PHE A 848 -21.75 -2.97 14.12
C PHE A 848 -20.58 -2.07 13.71
N TYR A 849 -20.57 -0.77 14.04
CA TYR A 849 -19.39 0.06 13.75
C TYR A 849 -18.13 -0.51 14.43
N PRO A 850 -16.94 -0.41 13.80
CA PRO A 850 -15.70 -0.80 14.45
C PRO A 850 -15.57 -0.16 15.84
N PHE A 851 -15.68 1.18 15.92
CA PHE A 851 -15.83 1.94 17.15
C PHE A 851 -17.31 2.31 17.38
N SER A 852 -17.88 1.91 18.52
CA SER A 852 -19.30 2.09 18.81
C SER A 852 -19.50 2.94 20.07
N ARG A 853 -19.82 4.22 19.87
CA ARG A 853 -20.04 5.23 20.92
C ARG A 853 -21.33 5.99 20.69
N ASN A 854 -22.18 6.07 21.73
CA ASN A 854 -23.23 7.08 21.82
C ASN A 854 -22.64 8.34 22.45
N HIS A 855 -22.74 9.47 21.76
CA HIS A 855 -22.24 10.77 22.22
C HIS A 855 -23.23 11.85 21.78
N ASN A 856 -23.32 12.94 22.55
CA ASN A 856 -24.37 13.94 22.44
C ASN A 856 -23.81 15.33 22.75
N ALA A 857 -24.33 16.37 22.09
CA ALA A 857 -23.95 17.74 22.36
C ALA A 857 -24.60 18.31 23.62
N ILE A 858 -23.96 19.33 24.18
CA ILE A 858 -24.52 20.11 25.29
C ILE A 858 -25.81 20.80 24.88
N GLY A 859 -26.84 20.71 25.73
CA GLY A 859 -28.16 21.30 25.48
C GLY A 859 -29.11 20.47 24.62
N SER A 860 -28.65 19.36 24.03
CA SER A 860 -29.51 18.35 23.39
C SER A 860 -30.22 17.48 24.45
N VAL A 861 -31.35 16.88 24.08
CA VAL A 861 -32.08 15.95 24.94
C VAL A 861 -31.27 14.69 25.22
N ASP A 862 -31.48 14.12 26.41
CA ASP A 862 -30.80 12.89 26.81
C ASP A 862 -31.10 11.73 25.85
N GLN A 863 -30.06 11.03 25.41
CA GLN A 863 -30.16 9.99 24.37
C GLN A 863 -29.46 8.67 24.69
N GLU A 864 -29.18 8.40 25.97
CA GLU A 864 -28.78 7.06 26.39
C GLU A 864 -29.88 6.04 26.05
N PRO A 865 -29.56 4.81 25.64
CA PRO A 865 -30.55 3.81 25.20
C PRO A 865 -31.70 3.57 26.18
N TYR A 866 -31.44 3.62 27.49
CA TYR A 866 -32.46 3.42 28.54
C TYR A 866 -33.45 4.59 28.70
N ARG A 867 -33.30 5.68 27.93
CA ARG A 867 -34.19 6.86 27.99
C ARG A 867 -35.45 6.70 27.12
N PHE A 868 -35.47 5.72 26.22
CA PHE A 868 -36.55 5.51 25.26
C PHE A 868 -37.61 4.53 25.77
N SER A 869 -38.70 4.33 25.00
CA SER A 869 -39.72 3.34 25.35
C SER A 869 -39.16 1.92 25.51
N GLU A 870 -39.81 1.07 26.30
CA GLU A 870 -39.33 -0.30 26.55
C GLU A 870 -39.19 -1.13 25.26
N GLU A 871 -40.10 -0.94 24.29
CA GLU A 871 -40.01 -1.61 22.98
C GLU A 871 -38.72 -1.20 22.24
N THR A 872 -38.40 0.09 22.25
CA THR A 872 -37.16 0.58 21.66
C THR A 872 -35.94 0.08 22.42
N GLN A 873 -36.00 0.07 23.75
CA GLN A 873 -34.94 -0.49 24.59
C GLN A 873 -34.68 -1.96 24.26
N ASP A 874 -35.71 -2.78 24.12
CA ASP A 874 -35.59 -4.21 23.76
C ASP A 874 -34.85 -4.40 22.43
N ASN A 875 -35.16 -3.57 21.43
CA ASN A 875 -34.50 -3.60 20.12
C ASN A 875 -33.03 -3.19 20.21
N MET A 876 -32.75 -2.08 20.89
CA MET A 876 -31.39 -1.58 21.11
C MET A 876 -30.55 -2.58 21.91
N ARG A 877 -31.09 -3.12 23.00
CA ARG A 877 -30.42 -4.10 23.88
C ARG A 877 -30.05 -5.35 23.11
N ARG A 878 -30.92 -5.83 22.22
CA ARG A 878 -30.64 -6.97 21.34
C ARG A 878 -29.49 -6.69 20.36
N ALA A 879 -29.49 -5.52 19.71
CA ALA A 879 -28.44 -5.13 18.78
C ALA A 879 -27.08 -5.02 19.49
N ILE A 880 -27.04 -4.36 20.66
CA ILE A 880 -25.83 -4.27 21.48
C ILE A 880 -25.37 -5.66 21.93
N ARG A 881 -26.27 -6.57 22.33
CA ARG A 881 -25.88 -7.94 22.67
C ARG A 881 -25.32 -8.74 21.50
N TRP A 882 -25.82 -8.52 20.27
CA TRP A 882 -25.22 -9.13 19.07
C TRP A 882 -23.80 -8.65 18.83
N ARG A 883 -23.52 -7.36 19.04
CA ARG A 883 -22.14 -6.85 19.05
C ARG A 883 -21.27 -7.66 19.99
N TYR A 884 -21.70 -7.83 21.25
CA TYR A 884 -20.94 -8.56 22.27
C TYR A 884 -20.71 -10.03 21.89
N ALA A 885 -21.68 -10.67 21.23
CA ALA A 885 -21.53 -12.03 20.70
C ALA A 885 -20.48 -12.13 19.59
N LEU A 886 -20.23 -11.04 18.85
CA LEU A 886 -19.29 -10.99 17.71
C LEU A 886 -17.91 -10.43 18.06
N LEU A 887 -17.67 -9.94 19.29
CA LEU A 887 -16.40 -9.26 19.63
C LEU A 887 -15.16 -10.10 19.37
N ARG A 888 -15.22 -11.42 19.58
CA ARG A 888 -14.11 -12.32 19.29
C ARG A 888 -13.81 -12.41 17.79
N TYR A 889 -14.84 -12.38 16.95
CA TYR A 889 -14.69 -12.29 15.50
C TYR A 889 -14.10 -10.93 15.11
N TYR A 890 -14.66 -9.82 15.63
CA TYR A 890 -14.15 -8.46 15.38
C TYR A 890 -12.67 -8.35 15.71
N TYR A 891 -12.29 -8.82 16.90
CA TYR A 891 -10.91 -8.76 17.37
C TYR A 891 -9.96 -9.62 16.55
N THR A 892 -10.42 -10.78 16.05
CA THR A 892 -9.61 -11.63 15.16
C THR A 892 -9.37 -10.94 13.82
N GLN A 893 -10.41 -10.32 13.23
CA GLN A 893 -10.28 -9.59 11.97
C GLN A 893 -9.39 -8.35 12.14
N MET A 894 -9.57 -7.57 13.21
CA MET A 894 -8.71 -6.43 13.50
C MET A 894 -7.26 -6.85 13.79
N TYR A 895 -7.03 -8.01 14.42
CA TYR A 895 -5.69 -8.57 14.56
C TYR A 895 -5.06 -8.85 13.20
N ILE A 896 -5.77 -9.52 12.29
CA ILE A 896 -5.31 -9.76 10.91
C ILE A 896 -4.97 -8.43 10.22
N ASN A 897 -5.86 -7.44 10.29
CA ASN A 897 -5.59 -6.13 9.69
C ASN A 897 -4.38 -5.42 10.31
N SER A 898 -4.09 -5.63 11.59
CA SER A 898 -2.94 -5.02 12.25
C SER A 898 -1.58 -5.63 11.86
N ILE A 899 -1.58 -6.77 11.17
CA ILE A 899 -0.36 -7.45 10.72
C ILE A 899 -0.26 -7.59 9.19
N GLU A 900 -1.36 -7.37 8.46
CA GLU A 900 -1.43 -7.54 7.00
C GLU A 900 -2.08 -6.33 6.29
N GLY A 901 -2.51 -5.29 7.01
CA GLY A 901 -3.25 -4.16 6.43
C GLY A 901 -4.65 -4.54 5.95
N GLY A 902 -5.17 -3.82 4.95
CA GLY A 902 -6.53 -3.98 4.42
C GLY A 902 -7.64 -3.37 5.30
N MET A 903 -8.89 -3.61 4.91
CA MET A 903 -10.06 -2.92 5.46
C MET A 903 -10.92 -3.86 6.29
N PHE A 904 -11.20 -3.49 7.54
CA PHE A 904 -12.13 -4.24 8.39
C PHE A 904 -13.59 -4.00 7.97
N TRP A 905 -13.94 -2.74 7.70
CA TRP A 905 -15.24 -2.32 7.20
C TRP A 905 -15.10 -1.95 5.72
N LYS A 906 -15.57 -2.82 4.82
CA LYS A 906 -15.32 -2.72 3.37
C LYS A 906 -16.60 -2.71 2.52
N PRO A 907 -16.66 -1.90 1.45
CA PRO A 907 -17.77 -1.94 0.50
C PRO A 907 -17.80 -3.27 -0.26
N LEU A 908 -19.01 -3.70 -0.65
CA LEU A 908 -19.25 -5.02 -1.25
C LEU A 908 -18.44 -5.27 -2.53
N PHE A 909 -18.19 -4.23 -3.34
CA PHE A 909 -17.45 -4.38 -4.60
C PHE A 909 -15.97 -4.79 -4.40
N PHE A 910 -15.40 -4.66 -3.19
CA PHE A 910 -14.07 -5.22 -2.93
C PHE A 910 -14.07 -6.76 -2.91
N GLU A 911 -15.19 -7.38 -2.54
CA GLU A 911 -15.36 -8.84 -2.60
C GLU A 911 -15.96 -9.30 -3.93
N PHE A 912 -16.79 -8.45 -4.54
CA PHE A 912 -17.49 -8.72 -5.80
C PHE A 912 -17.23 -7.62 -6.84
N PRO A 913 -15.98 -7.45 -7.33
CA PRO A 913 -15.61 -6.32 -8.20
C PRO A 913 -16.24 -6.37 -9.60
N GLU A 914 -16.73 -7.53 -10.01
CA GLU A 914 -17.34 -7.77 -11.33
C GLU A 914 -18.88 -7.67 -11.34
N ASP A 915 -19.53 -7.52 -10.17
CA ASP A 915 -21.00 -7.34 -10.03
C ASP A 915 -21.38 -5.85 -10.05
#